data_AF-A0A5N6SQQ9-F1
#
_entry.id   AF-A0A5N6SQQ9-F1
#
_cell.length_a   1.000
_cell.length_b   1.000
_cell.length_c   1.000
_cell.angle_alpha   90.00
_cell.angle_beta   90.00
_cell.angle_gamma   90.00
#
_symmetry.space_group_name_H-M   'P 1'
#
loop_
_entity.id
_entity.type
_entity.pdbx_description
1 polymer ?
#
loop_
_entity_poly.entity_id
_entity_poly.type
_entity_poly.pdbx_seq_one_letter_code
_entity_poly.pdbx_strand_id
1 'polypeptide(L)'
;MTSSEQWGAFLHQCLMRRIDATEFKTLSKILFRRCPIAERTLLDVLLEIRLATGIKWDPLLPLYIDCLCKMSKVQISTILTSLLKYSSIHDKPQSPGSETGQNRKALKCYTLMTDIRVIQDAMLSVSTGSTPKSLAEAVGIFSAIIDWIQAVVAWHNHHIDPSQQTGGLMSSPDAVSLFESLGILLTALSGTGKGIEVLSSDSHEALKVKLGQALSAYLPLCMEVSLPLRNRLDSLQKGFNLYGEPPNKSLQSMMDNVNVNALQFEASVMDGPVINSRAGLYIYINAMLVGRPLVDDSMLLNYLTNRYGGHYDVLVEEVITATFDVLSNALYRNESSRTMFLFRSFLVNKLPSFFAAMLAASMVSLPMEMCISHALSRLDPNTFPSFSQMFAMQGSTVLSEVRPEFLFACASHKLIPESSIERLLGENPMQTPPVGYNKDDLVSQINTNQERAEQLVSELESTEGNAGAIVAAITEVMHNLCNQKETMTLKSICNSLSRRPQALDVILLFRSAKQVLQPLCTLLDSWHWDEDQGESQPVYDEFGSILLLVLTFKYRYDLRPYDLGITSNDSFILKLLDCGPSSQKLDDLSEKQNKNLGAWITALFIAEGISEETMSSCSPQEFYLLVTTLFNQSLTACEAGKLEFDTLKGGFEYLLEPFLLPSLVVALTWLGNHIWETESDPTIPLKTLQSLVNPSSISGDAREIHKTVLNITARSLDEQLKDIRSRHPNRADIKPILDVLEPCLSFQRTGSCHRSELDSWTTHSPGGLLGSIRSTFQGLVLWSTSPGVSMAPHSYTHRQLVAGIRMLGSTRVLTAIVDELKMQTEAGNADLALDIAVTVICAPLAESFAVEQSNYHPVDPNKEPLPRCPVLTLRDALNLQHENVPKLSEKDPLRAEVIVRLYRRVNALMTPTSQMPNLDMSNIIQNMQLGVEDHGQMDLEPAGAGHGVGDDDAANLNRMLDNAAAAAAAGLDSGMGQGMGGGLDTSIDDVLNAADMAVGNPEFLDLDMEGMF
;
A
#
# COMPACT_ATOMS: atom_id res chain seq x y z
N MET A 1 18.07 -40.43 6.69
CA MET A 1 18.72 -39.17 6.29
C MET A 1 19.49 -38.64 7.48
N THR A 2 20.74 -38.23 7.29
CA THR A 2 21.51 -37.52 8.33
C THR A 2 20.89 -36.16 8.61
N SER A 3 21.13 -35.57 9.79
CA SER A 3 20.62 -34.22 10.10
C SER A 3 21.12 -33.20 9.07
N SER A 4 22.34 -33.34 8.58
CA SER A 4 22.91 -32.54 7.49
C SER A 4 22.13 -32.68 6.17
N GLU A 5 21.71 -33.88 5.79
CA GLU A 5 20.91 -34.11 4.58
C GLU A 5 19.50 -33.53 4.69
N GLN A 6 18.88 -33.61 5.87
CA GLN A 6 17.55 -33.04 6.11
C GLN A 6 17.56 -31.52 6.11
N TRP A 7 18.56 -30.91 6.75
CA TRP A 7 18.81 -29.47 6.63
C TRP A 7 19.16 -29.10 5.19
N GLY A 8 19.91 -29.95 4.49
CA GLY A 8 20.22 -29.80 3.07
C GLY A 8 18.97 -29.70 2.19
N ALA A 9 18.08 -30.68 2.31
CA ALA A 9 16.81 -30.73 1.58
C ALA A 9 15.89 -29.54 1.94
N PHE A 10 15.77 -29.23 3.24
CA PHE A 10 14.99 -28.09 3.71
C PHE A 10 15.48 -26.77 3.14
N LEU A 11 16.77 -26.47 3.29
CA LEU A 11 17.36 -25.22 2.80
C LEU A 11 17.30 -25.12 1.27
N HIS A 12 17.47 -26.24 0.56
CA HIS A 12 17.30 -26.28 -0.89
C HIS A 12 15.85 -25.97 -1.29
N GLN A 13 14.86 -26.56 -0.61
CA GLN A 13 13.44 -26.26 -0.85
C GLN A 13 13.10 -24.81 -0.50
N CYS A 14 13.62 -24.25 0.59
CA CYS A 14 13.42 -22.85 0.95
C CYS A 14 13.92 -21.90 -0.14
N LEU A 15 15.13 -22.14 -0.65
CA LEU A 15 15.71 -21.32 -1.72
C LEU A 15 14.96 -21.50 -3.05
N MET A 16 14.59 -22.73 -3.42
CA MET A 16 13.82 -23.02 -4.64
C MET A 16 12.42 -22.40 -4.61
N ARG A 17 11.73 -22.46 -3.47
CA ARG A 17 10.37 -21.91 -3.29
C ARG A 17 10.37 -20.43 -2.88
N ARG A 18 11.54 -19.80 -2.79
CA ARG A 18 11.70 -18.38 -2.41
C ARG A 18 11.01 -18.02 -1.08
N ILE A 19 11.05 -18.92 -0.09
CA ILE A 19 10.39 -18.74 1.21
C ILE A 19 10.90 -17.48 1.90
N ASP A 20 10.00 -16.66 2.45
CA ASP A 20 10.40 -15.42 3.10
C ASP A 20 11.15 -15.66 4.42
N ALA A 21 11.86 -14.64 4.93
CA ALA A 21 12.69 -14.78 6.12
C ALA A 21 11.89 -15.04 7.41
N THR A 22 10.64 -14.61 7.49
CA THR A 22 9.75 -14.78 8.64
C THR A 22 9.15 -16.18 8.67
N GLU A 23 8.71 -16.71 7.53
CA GLU A 23 8.27 -18.08 7.38
C GLU A 23 9.44 -19.05 7.59
N PHE A 24 10.60 -18.75 6.99
CA PHE A 24 11.84 -19.49 7.23
C PHE A 24 12.20 -19.57 8.72
N LYS A 25 12.01 -18.49 9.48
CA LYS A 25 12.21 -18.46 10.94
C LYS A 25 11.33 -19.47 11.66
N THR A 26 10.06 -19.55 11.27
CA THR A 26 9.08 -20.45 11.89
C THR A 26 9.38 -21.89 11.54
N LEU A 27 9.62 -22.19 10.25
CA LEU A 27 9.95 -23.52 9.78
C LEU A 27 11.28 -24.04 10.34
N SER A 28 12.31 -23.19 10.39
CA SER A 28 13.61 -23.57 10.98
C SER A 28 13.50 -23.86 12.47
N LYS A 29 12.66 -23.15 13.24
CA LYS A 29 12.38 -23.49 14.65
C LYS A 29 11.78 -24.89 14.80
N ILE A 30 10.85 -25.25 13.92
CA ILE A 30 10.22 -26.59 13.92
C ILE A 30 11.26 -27.64 13.56
N LEU A 31 12.08 -27.38 12.54
CA LEU A 31 13.13 -28.31 12.12
C LEU A 31 14.21 -28.50 13.19
N PHE A 32 14.62 -27.43 13.89
CA PHE A 32 15.56 -27.52 15.01
C PHE A 32 15.06 -28.41 16.15
N ARG A 33 13.74 -28.43 16.42
CA ARG A 33 13.14 -29.31 17.43
C ARG A 33 13.20 -30.78 17.02
N ARG A 34 13.08 -31.05 15.71
CA ARG A 34 13.08 -32.41 15.16
C ARG A 34 14.49 -32.95 14.89
N CYS A 35 15.37 -32.09 14.38
CA CYS A 35 16.69 -32.43 13.84
C CYS A 35 17.73 -31.37 14.28
N PRO A 36 18.33 -31.50 15.48
CA PRO A 36 19.35 -30.58 15.92
C PRO A 36 20.62 -30.73 15.06
N ILE A 37 21.26 -29.60 14.74
CA ILE A 37 22.47 -29.52 13.94
C ILE A 37 23.46 -28.55 14.59
N ALA A 38 24.76 -28.86 14.50
CA ALA A 38 25.81 -27.99 15.01
C ALA A 38 25.95 -26.73 14.14
N GLU A 39 26.28 -25.59 14.76
CA GLU A 39 26.36 -24.28 14.12
C GLU A 39 27.22 -24.26 12.84
N ARG A 40 28.44 -24.81 12.92
CA ARG A 40 29.37 -24.87 11.78
C ARG A 40 28.84 -25.75 10.65
N THR A 41 28.27 -26.91 10.99
CA THR A 41 27.72 -27.84 10.00
C THR A 41 26.51 -27.24 9.30
N LEU A 42 25.67 -26.50 10.01
CA LEU A 42 24.53 -25.80 9.41
C LEU A 42 24.98 -24.71 8.42
N LEU A 43 25.97 -23.91 8.79
CA LEU A 43 26.53 -22.89 7.91
C LEU A 43 27.21 -23.50 6.68
N ASP A 44 27.98 -24.58 6.88
CA ASP A 44 28.64 -25.29 5.78
C ASP A 44 27.59 -25.84 4.79
N VAL A 45 26.51 -26.46 5.27
CA VAL A 45 25.39 -26.93 4.42
C VAL A 45 24.72 -25.78 3.67
N LEU A 46 24.44 -24.66 4.36
CA LEU A 46 23.81 -23.48 3.76
C LEU A 46 24.67 -22.86 2.65
N LEU A 47 25.99 -22.74 2.88
CA LEU A 47 26.94 -22.19 1.92
C LEU A 47 27.28 -23.17 0.79
N GLU A 48 27.19 -24.48 1.02
CA GLU A 48 27.37 -25.51 -0.02
C GLU A 48 26.17 -25.57 -0.98
N ILE A 49 24.94 -25.40 -0.50
CA ILE A 49 23.76 -25.33 -1.37
C ILE A 49 23.84 -24.14 -2.31
N ARG A 50 24.37 -23.00 -1.85
CA ARG A 50 24.68 -21.84 -2.72
C ARG A 50 25.58 -22.23 -3.89
N LEU A 51 26.59 -23.06 -3.65
CA LEU A 51 27.48 -23.54 -4.71
C LEU A 51 26.77 -24.49 -5.68
N ALA A 52 25.80 -25.27 -5.18
CA ALA A 52 25.03 -26.22 -5.97
C ALA A 52 23.98 -25.55 -6.87
N THR A 53 23.41 -24.40 -6.48
CA THR A 53 22.38 -23.70 -7.27
C THR A 53 22.94 -22.92 -8.46
N GLY A 54 24.25 -22.60 -8.48
CA GLY A 54 24.91 -21.93 -9.61
C GLY A 54 24.47 -20.48 -9.85
N ILE A 55 23.66 -19.90 -8.95
CA ILE A 55 23.17 -18.53 -9.04
C ILE A 55 24.27 -17.58 -8.55
N LYS A 56 24.63 -16.57 -9.35
CA LYS A 56 25.69 -15.58 -9.02
C LYS A 56 25.41 -14.78 -7.75
N TRP A 57 24.14 -14.53 -7.43
CA TRP A 57 23.73 -13.80 -6.23
C TRP A 57 22.29 -14.17 -5.85
N ASP A 58 22.09 -14.61 -4.61
CA ASP A 58 20.76 -14.85 -4.04
C ASP A 58 20.53 -13.98 -2.80
N PRO A 59 19.58 -13.03 -2.82
CA PRO A 59 19.32 -12.14 -1.70
C PRO A 59 18.71 -12.84 -0.48
N LEU A 60 18.13 -14.04 -0.63
CA LEU A 60 17.54 -14.79 0.49
C LEU A 60 18.61 -15.38 1.42
N LEU A 61 19.79 -15.68 0.89
CA LEU A 61 20.83 -16.34 1.65
C LEU A 61 21.36 -15.48 2.82
N PRO A 62 21.71 -14.18 2.65
CA PRO A 62 22.00 -13.31 3.78
C PRO A 62 20.82 -13.17 4.75
N LEU A 63 19.59 -13.11 4.25
CA LEU A 63 18.39 -13.00 5.09
C LEU A 63 18.18 -14.23 5.98
N TYR A 64 18.45 -15.42 5.46
CA TYR A 64 18.42 -16.66 6.23
C TYR A 64 19.54 -16.70 7.27
N ILE A 65 20.75 -16.25 6.93
CA ILE A 65 21.87 -16.13 7.88
C ILE A 65 21.52 -15.15 9.01
N ASP A 66 21.01 -13.96 8.68
CA ASP A 66 20.54 -12.96 9.65
C ASP A 66 19.41 -13.50 10.54
N CYS A 67 18.48 -14.27 9.96
CA CYS A 67 17.43 -14.92 10.71
C CYS A 67 17.99 -15.93 11.74
N LEU A 68 18.95 -16.76 11.34
CA LEU A 68 19.63 -17.71 12.23
C LEU A 68 20.44 -17.00 13.33
N CYS A 69 21.05 -15.85 13.02
CA CYS A 69 21.69 -14.97 14.01
C CYS A 69 20.71 -14.42 15.03
N LYS A 70 19.58 -13.85 14.57
CA LYS A 70 18.53 -13.31 15.45
C LYS A 70 17.92 -14.38 16.34
N MET A 71 17.88 -15.64 15.88
CA MET A 71 17.47 -16.80 16.69
C MET A 71 18.55 -17.27 17.69
N SER A 72 19.71 -16.62 17.75
CA SER A 72 20.88 -17.02 18.56
C SER A 72 21.31 -18.47 18.32
N LYS A 73 21.11 -18.98 17.09
CA LYS A 73 21.55 -20.31 16.66
C LYS A 73 22.93 -20.29 16.02
N VAL A 74 23.36 -19.11 15.56
CA VAL A 74 24.65 -18.90 14.91
C VAL A 74 25.27 -17.58 15.39
N GLN A 75 26.57 -17.60 15.66
CA GLN A 75 27.38 -16.45 16.06
C GLN A 75 28.05 -15.78 14.86
N ILE A 76 28.25 -14.47 14.93
CA ILE A 76 28.85 -13.67 13.84
C ILE A 76 30.30 -14.11 13.58
N SER A 77 31.06 -14.45 14.62
CA SER A 77 32.44 -14.94 14.48
C SER A 77 32.53 -16.21 13.63
N THR A 78 31.63 -17.18 13.87
CA THR A 78 31.55 -18.42 13.09
C THR A 78 31.10 -18.17 11.66
N ILE A 79 30.14 -17.26 11.46
CA ILE A 79 29.69 -16.86 10.12
C ILE A 79 30.83 -16.29 9.31
N LEU A 80 31.54 -15.30 9.82
CA LEU A 80 32.65 -14.67 9.10
C LEU A 80 33.74 -15.69 8.75
N THR A 81 34.03 -16.63 9.65
CA THR A 81 35.01 -17.70 9.42
C THR A 81 34.55 -18.68 8.34
N SER A 82 33.31 -19.18 8.42
CA SER A 82 32.74 -20.10 7.41
C SER A 82 32.56 -19.41 6.06
N LEU A 83 32.16 -18.13 6.04
CA LEU A 83 32.00 -17.34 4.83
C LEU A 83 33.33 -17.19 4.07
N LEU A 84 34.43 -16.92 4.78
CA LEU A 84 35.77 -16.82 4.19
C LEU A 84 36.19 -18.14 3.53
N LYS A 85 35.95 -19.27 4.19
CA LYS A 85 36.27 -20.63 3.68
C LYS A 85 35.64 -20.91 2.32
N TYR A 86 34.42 -20.44 2.08
CA TYR A 86 33.70 -20.62 0.81
C TYR A 86 33.74 -19.38 -0.09
N SER A 87 34.58 -18.38 0.20
CA SER A 87 34.66 -17.14 -0.56
C SER A 87 35.56 -17.26 -1.79
N SER A 88 35.12 -16.66 -2.89
CA SER A 88 35.86 -16.45 -4.13
C SER A 88 37.06 -15.49 -3.98
N ILE A 89 37.24 -14.84 -2.83
CA ILE A 89 38.44 -14.04 -2.53
C ILE A 89 39.74 -14.89 -2.52
N HIS A 90 39.60 -16.22 -2.40
CA HIS A 90 40.72 -17.16 -2.51
C HIS A 90 41.02 -17.62 -3.94
N ASP A 91 40.24 -17.20 -4.94
CA ASP A 91 40.48 -17.58 -6.33
C ASP A 91 41.74 -16.91 -6.89
N LYS A 92 42.61 -17.72 -7.51
CA LYS A 92 43.80 -17.25 -8.22
C LYS A 92 43.43 -16.80 -9.64
N PRO A 93 44.08 -15.75 -10.19
CA PRO A 93 43.86 -15.34 -11.57
C PRO A 93 44.17 -16.50 -12.53
N GLN A 94 43.24 -16.79 -13.44
CA GLN A 94 43.43 -17.85 -14.45
C GLN A 94 44.50 -17.42 -15.44
N SER A 95 45.62 -18.12 -15.49
CA SER A 95 46.61 -17.98 -16.56
C SER A 95 45.99 -18.47 -17.89
N PRO A 96 46.05 -17.66 -18.97
CA PRO A 96 45.54 -18.08 -20.28
C PRO A 96 46.50 -19.11 -20.87
N GLY A 97 46.23 -20.41 -20.67
CA GLY A 97 47.05 -21.45 -21.33
C GLY A 97 47.12 -22.84 -20.72
N SER A 98 46.24 -23.26 -19.80
CA SER A 98 46.26 -24.65 -19.31
C SER A 98 44.89 -25.31 -19.30
N GLU A 99 44.35 -25.56 -20.50
CA GLU A 99 43.33 -26.59 -20.69
C GLU A 99 44.00 -27.88 -21.14
N THR A 100 44.46 -28.69 -20.18
CA THR A 100 44.68 -30.13 -20.37
C THR A 100 44.71 -30.80 -19.00
N GLY A 101 43.61 -31.48 -18.64
CA GLY A 101 43.53 -32.25 -17.41
C GLY A 101 42.09 -32.46 -16.94
N GLN A 102 41.45 -33.52 -17.44
CA GLN A 102 40.18 -34.02 -16.93
C GLN A 102 40.31 -34.40 -15.45
N ASN A 103 39.67 -33.65 -14.55
CA ASN A 103 39.13 -34.13 -13.28
C ASN A 103 38.15 -33.08 -12.74
N ARG A 104 36.87 -33.47 -12.60
CA ARG A 104 35.69 -32.73 -12.07
C ARG A 104 35.97 -31.27 -11.64
N LYS A 105 35.85 -30.31 -12.58
CA LYS A 105 35.82 -28.87 -12.27
C LYS A 105 34.53 -28.59 -11.47
N ALA A 106 34.64 -28.43 -10.16
CA ALA A 106 33.57 -27.82 -9.35
C ALA A 106 33.24 -26.45 -9.97
N LEU A 107 31.95 -26.17 -10.23
CA LEU A 107 31.51 -24.85 -10.69
C LEU A 107 31.98 -23.81 -9.67
N LYS A 108 32.95 -22.97 -10.04
CA LYS A 108 33.37 -21.85 -9.19
C LYS A 108 32.31 -20.75 -9.30
N CYS A 109 31.48 -20.61 -8.26
CA CYS A 109 30.47 -19.58 -8.17
C CYS A 109 31.10 -18.27 -7.66
N TYR A 110 30.70 -17.13 -8.23
CA TYR A 110 31.10 -15.81 -7.75
C TYR A 110 30.40 -15.51 -6.42
N THR A 111 31.13 -15.20 -5.35
CA THR A 111 30.55 -15.11 -3.99
C THR A 111 30.59 -13.72 -3.37
N LEU A 112 31.37 -12.79 -3.93
CA LEU A 112 31.70 -11.52 -3.28
C LEU A 112 30.46 -10.71 -2.88
N MET A 113 29.40 -10.73 -3.68
CA MET A 113 28.13 -10.04 -3.35
C MET A 113 27.47 -10.55 -2.07
N THR A 114 27.46 -11.87 -1.86
CA THR A 114 26.98 -12.46 -0.60
C THR A 114 27.89 -12.09 0.55
N ASP A 115 29.19 -12.16 0.31
CA ASP A 115 30.18 -11.94 1.33
C ASP A 115 30.06 -10.48 1.84
N ILE A 116 29.94 -9.51 0.93
CA ILE A 116 29.70 -8.09 1.22
C ILE A 116 28.44 -7.91 2.05
N ARG A 117 27.30 -8.48 1.61
CA ARG A 117 26.04 -8.26 2.30
C ARG A 117 26.03 -8.81 3.71
N VAL A 118 26.55 -10.03 3.90
CA VAL A 118 26.65 -10.66 5.23
C VAL A 118 27.59 -9.87 6.14
N ILE A 119 28.70 -9.34 5.62
CA ILE A 119 29.62 -8.48 6.38
C ILE A 119 28.96 -7.14 6.74
N GLN A 120 28.14 -6.55 5.87
CA GLN A 120 27.37 -5.34 6.15
C GLN A 120 26.27 -5.57 7.19
N ASP A 121 25.59 -6.71 7.16
CA ASP A 121 24.59 -7.08 8.17
C ASP A 121 25.27 -7.30 9.54
N ALA A 122 26.46 -7.91 9.56
CA ALA A 122 27.30 -8.00 10.76
C ALA A 122 27.74 -6.63 11.28
N MET A 123 28.14 -5.72 10.37
CA MET A 123 28.49 -4.33 10.70
C MET A 123 27.32 -3.60 11.36
N LEU A 124 26.10 -3.76 10.85
CA LEU A 124 24.90 -3.18 11.43
C LEU A 124 24.61 -3.77 12.82
N SER A 125 24.74 -5.09 12.99
CA SER A 125 24.54 -5.75 14.28
C SER A 125 25.54 -5.29 15.35
N VAL A 126 26.78 -5.05 14.95
CA VAL A 126 27.83 -4.52 15.84
C VAL A 126 27.59 -3.05 16.18
N SER A 127 27.26 -2.23 15.18
CA SER A 127 27.04 -0.78 15.36
C SER A 127 25.81 -0.45 16.22
N THR A 128 24.78 -1.30 16.16
CA THR A 128 23.56 -1.19 16.99
C THR A 128 23.72 -1.76 18.41
N GLY A 129 24.88 -2.34 18.74
CA GLY A 129 25.17 -2.91 20.06
C GLY A 129 24.52 -4.27 20.34
N SER A 130 23.87 -4.90 19.36
CA SER A 130 23.23 -6.22 19.50
C SER A 130 24.27 -7.37 19.66
N THR A 131 25.47 -7.15 19.14
CA THR A 131 26.65 -8.02 19.21
C THR A 131 27.90 -7.14 19.36
N PRO A 132 29.00 -7.61 19.99
CA PRO A 132 29.20 -8.92 20.62
C PRO A 132 28.49 -9.07 21.97
N LYS A 133 27.92 -10.25 22.25
CA LYS A 133 27.25 -10.58 23.52
C LYS A 133 28.23 -11.04 24.60
N SER A 134 29.40 -11.56 24.21
CA SER A 134 30.47 -11.95 25.14
C SER A 134 31.84 -11.44 24.69
N LEU A 135 32.80 -11.39 25.62
CA LEU A 135 34.18 -11.04 25.31
C LEU A 135 34.85 -12.07 24.39
N ALA A 136 34.52 -13.37 24.56
CA ALA A 136 34.99 -14.44 23.68
C ALA A 136 34.47 -14.27 22.24
N GLU A 137 33.23 -13.83 22.06
CA GLU A 137 32.67 -13.53 20.74
C GLU A 137 33.37 -12.32 20.10
N ALA A 138 33.66 -11.26 20.88
CA ALA A 138 34.41 -10.11 20.39
C ALA A 138 35.82 -10.51 19.88
N VAL A 139 36.54 -11.33 20.64
CA VAL A 139 37.85 -11.90 20.24
C VAL A 139 37.72 -12.74 18.96
N GLY A 140 36.64 -13.54 18.85
CA GLY A 140 36.35 -14.34 17.66
C GLY A 140 36.09 -13.47 16.43
N ILE A 141 35.33 -12.39 16.56
CA ILE A 141 35.06 -11.45 15.45
C ILE A 141 36.35 -10.73 15.04
N PHE A 142 37.17 -10.24 15.99
CA PHE A 142 38.47 -9.65 15.65
C PHE A 142 39.38 -10.63 14.89
N SER A 143 39.43 -11.89 15.33
CA SER A 143 40.23 -12.93 14.65
C SER A 143 39.74 -13.16 13.22
N ALA A 144 38.43 -13.26 13.01
CA ALA A 144 37.85 -13.43 11.67
C ALA A 144 38.10 -12.20 10.77
N ILE A 145 38.00 -10.98 11.31
CA ILE A 145 38.31 -9.74 10.57
C ILE A 145 39.79 -9.73 10.13
N ILE A 146 40.71 -10.14 11.01
CA ILE A 146 42.13 -10.24 10.67
C ILE A 146 42.34 -11.18 9.48
N ASP A 147 41.73 -12.37 9.52
CA ASP A 147 41.84 -13.36 8.45
C ASP A 147 41.26 -12.83 7.13
N TRP A 148 40.11 -12.14 7.18
CA TRP A 148 39.50 -11.48 6.02
C TRP A 148 40.38 -10.37 5.45
N ILE A 149 40.93 -9.49 6.29
CA ILE A 149 41.83 -8.40 5.88
C ILE A 149 43.05 -9.00 5.18
N GLN A 150 43.67 -10.03 5.76
CA GLN A 150 44.81 -10.70 5.16
C GLN A 150 44.46 -11.36 3.81
N ALA A 151 43.29 -11.98 3.70
CA ALA A 151 42.81 -12.57 2.46
C ALA A 151 42.59 -11.52 1.35
N VAL A 152 41.97 -10.38 1.67
CA VAL A 152 41.73 -9.29 0.71
C VAL A 152 43.05 -8.62 0.30
N VAL A 153 43.98 -8.39 1.23
CA VAL A 153 45.32 -7.87 0.91
C VAL A 153 46.09 -8.84 0.01
N ALA A 154 46.03 -10.14 0.30
CA ALA A 154 46.64 -11.16 -0.57
C ALA A 154 45.99 -11.18 -1.96
N TRP A 155 44.66 -11.07 -2.03
CA TRP A 155 43.93 -11.01 -3.30
C TRP A 155 44.33 -9.79 -4.13
N HIS A 156 44.42 -8.61 -3.51
CA HIS A 156 44.90 -7.38 -4.15
C HIS A 156 46.29 -7.58 -4.76
N ASN A 157 47.24 -8.10 -3.98
CA ASN A 157 48.62 -8.32 -4.42
C ASN A 157 48.73 -9.32 -5.59
N HIS A 158 47.85 -10.34 -5.65
CA HIS A 158 47.84 -11.30 -6.75
C HIS A 158 47.22 -10.77 -8.05
N HIS A 159 46.41 -9.70 -7.98
CA HIS A 159 45.68 -9.14 -9.13
C HIS A 159 46.31 -7.85 -9.68
N ILE A 160 47.47 -7.45 -9.16
CA ILE A 160 48.27 -6.35 -9.73
C ILE A 160 49.08 -6.91 -10.91
N ASP A 161 48.92 -6.32 -12.10
CA ASP A 161 49.78 -6.61 -13.25
C ASP A 161 51.16 -5.95 -13.03
N PRO A 162 52.26 -6.73 -12.96
CA PRO A 162 53.60 -6.20 -12.72
C PRO A 162 54.11 -5.31 -13.86
N SER A 163 53.47 -5.30 -15.04
CA SER A 163 53.92 -4.54 -16.21
C SER A 163 53.29 -3.15 -16.35
N GLN A 164 52.09 -2.92 -15.80
CA GLN A 164 51.33 -1.66 -16.01
C GLN A 164 51.00 -0.90 -14.72
N GLN A 165 51.24 -1.45 -13.52
CA GLN A 165 50.81 -0.89 -12.23
C GLN A 165 49.30 -0.55 -12.14
N THR A 166 48.49 -0.95 -13.11
CA THR A 166 47.03 -0.88 -13.10
C THR A 166 46.47 -2.28 -12.93
N GLY A 167 45.82 -2.54 -11.80
CA GLY A 167 45.31 -3.85 -11.40
C GLY A 167 45.19 -3.93 -9.87
N GLY A 168 44.54 -4.97 -9.35
CA GLY A 168 44.29 -5.13 -7.90
C GLY A 168 42.86 -4.76 -7.50
N LEU A 169 42.68 -4.10 -6.36
CA LEU A 169 41.35 -3.83 -5.77
C LEU A 169 40.45 -3.06 -6.72
N MET A 170 41.03 -2.06 -7.40
CA MET A 170 40.32 -1.17 -8.32
C MET A 170 39.84 -1.86 -9.62
N SER A 171 40.25 -3.11 -9.86
CA SER A 171 39.76 -3.90 -11.00
C SER A 171 38.36 -4.50 -10.76
N SER A 172 37.89 -4.56 -9.51
CA SER A 172 36.57 -5.08 -9.16
C SER A 172 35.86 -4.17 -8.15
N PRO A 173 34.71 -3.56 -8.51
CA PRO A 173 33.97 -2.70 -7.57
C PRO A 173 33.47 -3.46 -6.34
N ASP A 174 33.27 -4.77 -6.46
CA ASP A 174 32.83 -5.63 -5.37
C ASP A 174 33.96 -5.89 -4.37
N ALA A 175 35.19 -6.07 -4.85
CA ALA A 175 36.36 -6.19 -3.99
C ALA A 175 36.62 -4.90 -3.20
N VAL A 176 36.40 -3.73 -3.83
CA VAL A 176 36.43 -2.42 -3.15
C VAL A 176 35.36 -2.33 -2.07
N SER A 177 34.13 -2.71 -2.39
CA SER A 177 33.00 -2.68 -1.44
C SER A 177 33.21 -3.62 -0.24
N LEU A 178 33.77 -4.81 -0.49
CA LEU A 178 34.15 -5.77 0.55
C LEU A 178 35.21 -5.20 1.48
N PHE A 179 36.25 -4.58 0.90
CA PHE A 179 37.31 -3.90 1.63
C PHE A 179 36.76 -2.76 2.50
N GLU A 180 35.93 -1.86 1.95
CA GLU A 180 35.35 -0.79 2.75
C GLU A 180 34.50 -1.33 3.92
N SER A 181 33.67 -2.34 3.65
CA SER A 181 32.80 -2.96 4.65
C SER A 181 33.60 -3.60 5.80
N LEU A 182 34.72 -4.27 5.50
CA LEU A 182 35.61 -4.85 6.52
C LEU A 182 36.27 -3.78 7.40
N GLY A 183 36.72 -2.67 6.80
CA GLY A 183 37.33 -1.57 7.54
C GLY A 183 36.32 -0.87 8.47
N ILE A 184 35.08 -0.69 8.01
CA ILE A 184 34.02 -0.10 8.84
C ILE A 184 33.61 -1.07 9.95
N LEU A 185 33.47 -2.37 9.67
CA LEU A 185 33.19 -3.39 10.69
C LEU A 185 34.26 -3.40 11.79
N LEU A 186 35.54 -3.32 11.43
CA LEU A 186 36.64 -3.23 12.40
C LEU A 186 36.53 -1.97 13.27
N THR A 187 36.21 -0.84 12.66
CA THR A 187 36.02 0.44 13.35
C THR A 187 34.83 0.36 14.32
N ALA A 188 33.71 -0.22 13.86
CA ALA A 188 32.49 -0.38 14.67
C ALA A 188 32.74 -1.31 15.86
N LEU A 189 33.38 -2.47 15.65
CA LEU A 189 33.70 -3.41 16.73
C LEU A 189 34.57 -2.75 17.80
N SER A 190 35.57 -1.99 17.37
CA SER A 190 36.50 -1.29 18.26
C SER A 190 35.85 -0.13 19.03
N GLY A 191 34.69 0.35 18.58
CA GLY A 191 33.87 1.35 19.29
C GLY A 191 32.91 0.74 20.32
N THR A 192 32.71 -0.59 20.34
CA THR A 192 31.85 -1.25 21.33
C THR A 192 32.57 -1.39 22.67
N GLY A 193 31.84 -1.32 23.80
CA GLY A 193 32.43 -1.43 25.14
C GLY A 193 33.29 -2.70 25.34
N LYS A 194 32.83 -3.84 24.80
CA LYS A 194 33.59 -5.12 24.84
C LYS A 194 34.77 -5.14 23.88
N GLY A 195 34.65 -4.47 22.72
CA GLY A 195 35.78 -4.31 21.81
C GLY A 195 36.90 -3.47 22.43
N ILE A 196 36.54 -2.38 23.10
CA ILE A 196 37.48 -1.55 23.86
C ILE A 196 38.13 -2.38 24.98
N GLU A 197 37.36 -3.20 25.70
CA GLU A 197 37.88 -4.09 26.74
C GLU A 197 38.92 -5.09 26.18
N VAL A 198 38.65 -5.73 25.03
CA VAL A 198 39.60 -6.62 24.35
C VAL A 198 40.87 -5.88 23.90
N LEU A 199 40.72 -4.68 23.33
CA LEU A 199 41.84 -3.87 22.86
C LEU A 199 42.63 -3.18 23.98
N SER A 200 42.04 -3.03 25.17
CA SER A 200 42.68 -2.42 26.35
C SER A 200 43.31 -3.46 27.28
N SER A 201 42.79 -4.69 27.31
CA SER A 201 43.29 -5.76 28.19
C SER A 201 44.66 -6.31 27.76
N ASP A 202 45.54 -6.58 28.71
CA ASP A 202 46.85 -7.23 28.46
C ASP A 202 46.71 -8.73 28.16
N SER A 203 45.55 -9.34 28.42
CA SER A 203 45.29 -10.78 28.21
C SER A 203 45.28 -11.23 26.74
N HIS A 204 45.20 -10.29 25.79
CA HIS A 204 45.06 -10.56 24.36
C HIS A 204 46.16 -9.93 23.50
N GLU A 205 47.38 -9.82 24.03
CA GLU A 205 48.53 -9.22 23.34
C GLU A 205 48.81 -9.89 21.97
N ALA A 206 48.71 -11.21 21.88
CA ALA A 206 48.90 -11.95 20.62
C ALA A 206 47.88 -11.57 19.53
N LEU A 207 46.64 -11.24 19.90
CA LEU A 207 45.62 -10.75 18.96
C LEU A 207 45.95 -9.33 18.50
N LYS A 208 46.38 -8.45 19.42
CA LYS A 208 46.76 -7.06 19.12
C LYS A 208 47.95 -6.99 18.15
N VAL A 209 48.94 -7.88 18.32
CA VAL A 209 50.08 -7.99 17.38
C VAL A 209 49.59 -8.39 15.98
N LYS A 210 48.77 -9.42 15.88
CA LYS A 210 48.19 -9.86 14.59
C LYS A 210 47.31 -8.79 13.95
N LEU A 211 46.51 -8.09 14.75
CA LEU A 211 45.67 -6.98 14.29
C LEU A 211 46.51 -5.80 13.81
N GLY A 212 47.58 -5.45 14.53
CA GLY A 212 48.52 -4.40 14.12
C GLY A 212 49.26 -4.73 12.83
N GLN A 213 49.67 -5.98 12.64
CA GLN A 213 50.26 -6.45 11.38
C GLN A 213 49.26 -6.37 10.22
N ALA A 214 48.02 -6.81 10.44
CA ALA A 214 46.95 -6.73 9.44
C ALA A 214 46.62 -5.27 9.08
N LEU A 215 46.46 -4.38 10.08
CA LEU A 215 46.22 -2.96 9.89
C LEU A 215 47.36 -2.26 9.13
N SER A 216 48.61 -2.62 9.43
CA SER A 216 49.78 -2.04 8.76
C SER A 216 49.83 -2.40 7.27
N ALA A 217 49.35 -3.59 6.90
CA ALA A 217 49.20 -4.00 5.50
C ALA A 217 47.95 -3.38 4.84
N TYR A 218 46.91 -3.07 5.64
CA TYR A 218 45.63 -2.55 5.16
C TYR A 218 45.62 -1.05 4.88
N LEU A 219 46.23 -0.26 5.77
CA LEU A 219 46.21 1.21 5.74
C LEU A 219 46.76 1.84 4.45
N PRO A 220 47.84 1.33 3.83
CA PRO A 220 48.32 1.85 2.55
C PRO A 220 47.26 1.74 1.45
N LEU A 221 46.53 0.61 1.41
CA LEU A 221 45.47 0.37 0.43
C LEU A 221 44.23 1.26 0.69
N CYS A 222 43.98 1.65 1.94
CA CYS A 222 42.90 2.59 2.25
C CYS A 222 43.10 3.98 1.64
N MET A 223 44.34 4.40 1.34
CA MET A 223 44.58 5.70 0.69
C MET A 223 43.96 5.79 -0.70
N GLU A 224 44.00 4.69 -1.44
CA GLU A 224 43.48 4.62 -2.81
C GLU A 224 41.96 4.46 -2.84
N VAL A 225 41.38 3.85 -1.80
CA VAL A 225 39.95 3.55 -1.70
C VAL A 225 39.16 4.64 -0.97
N SER A 226 39.57 4.99 0.25
CA SER A 226 38.81 5.88 1.14
C SER A 226 39.69 6.55 2.20
N LEU A 227 40.01 7.82 1.96
CA LEU A 227 40.79 8.66 2.89
C LEU A 227 40.12 8.81 4.28
N PRO A 228 38.79 8.97 4.41
CA PRO A 228 38.13 9.01 5.72
C PRO A 228 38.28 7.70 6.50
N LEU A 229 38.16 6.55 5.82
CA LEU A 229 38.33 5.24 6.44
C LEU A 229 39.77 5.07 6.94
N ARG A 230 40.76 5.46 6.12
CA ARG A 230 42.17 5.47 6.51
C ARG A 230 42.39 6.30 7.78
N ASN A 231 41.87 7.52 7.85
CA ASN A 231 42.06 8.40 9.02
C ASN A 231 41.45 7.80 10.30
N ARG A 232 40.29 7.15 10.19
CA ARG A 232 39.64 6.46 11.34
C ARG A 232 40.44 5.24 11.80
N LEU A 233 40.89 4.41 10.86
CA LEU A 233 41.70 3.23 11.16
C LEU A 233 43.10 3.60 11.69
N ASP A 234 43.71 4.68 11.18
CA ASP A 234 44.97 5.24 11.68
C ASP A 234 44.81 5.80 13.10
N SER A 235 43.70 6.51 13.37
CA SER A 235 43.37 6.98 14.73
C SER A 235 43.17 5.81 15.69
N LEU A 236 42.54 4.72 15.25
CA LEU A 236 42.36 3.49 16.02
C LEU A 236 43.71 2.80 16.27
N GLN A 237 44.56 2.69 15.24
CA GLN A 237 45.91 2.13 15.36
C GLN A 237 46.74 2.90 16.39
N LYS A 238 46.69 4.24 16.34
CA LYS A 238 47.33 5.15 17.29
C LYS A 238 46.73 5.05 18.70
N GLY A 239 45.41 5.04 18.81
CA GLY A 239 44.69 5.04 20.08
C GLY A 239 44.94 3.79 20.93
N PHE A 240 45.14 2.64 20.29
CA PHE A 240 45.36 1.34 20.97
C PHE A 240 46.79 0.80 20.83
N ASN A 241 47.74 1.59 20.30
CA ASN A 241 49.14 1.20 20.06
C ASN A 241 49.31 -0.09 19.21
N LEU A 242 48.49 -0.26 18.17
CA LEU A 242 48.45 -1.47 17.33
C LEU A 242 49.47 -1.42 16.17
N TYR A 243 50.76 -1.27 16.49
CA TYR A 243 51.81 -1.09 15.46
C TYR A 243 52.47 -2.40 15.00
N GLY A 244 52.05 -3.55 15.53
CA GLY A 244 52.67 -4.85 15.20
C GLY A 244 54.05 -5.07 15.85
N GLU A 245 54.61 -4.08 16.55
CA GLU A 245 55.82 -4.10 17.37
C GLU A 245 55.59 -3.33 18.69
N PRO A 246 56.28 -3.66 19.80
CA PRO A 246 56.02 -3.08 21.12
C PRO A 246 56.34 -1.57 21.16
N PRO A 247 55.56 -0.75 21.89
CA PRO A 247 55.45 0.67 21.60
C PRO A 247 56.56 1.50 22.25
N ASN A 248 57.14 2.42 21.47
CA ASN A 248 57.85 3.59 21.98
C ASN A 248 56.99 4.86 21.82
N LYS A 249 56.99 5.66 22.88
CA LYS A 249 56.09 6.80 23.15
C LYS A 249 56.43 8.07 22.36
N SER A 250 55.44 8.97 22.36
CA SER A 250 55.47 10.43 22.14
C SER A 250 55.21 10.86 20.68
N LEU A 251 54.42 11.89 20.33
CA LEU A 251 53.71 12.94 21.07
C LEU A 251 52.58 13.52 20.17
N GLN A 252 51.38 13.66 20.74
CA GLN A 252 50.35 14.71 20.63
C GLN A 252 50.36 15.75 19.47
N SER A 253 49.18 16.01 18.88
CA SER A 253 48.61 17.37 18.66
C SER A 253 47.19 17.33 18.02
N MET A 254 46.22 17.98 18.70
CA MET A 254 45.07 18.82 18.27
C MET A 254 44.15 18.38 17.10
N MET A 255 42.83 18.65 17.03
CA MET A 255 41.76 19.21 17.86
C MET A 255 40.44 18.94 17.08
N ASP A 256 39.32 18.87 17.80
CA ASP A 256 37.95 18.83 17.27
C ASP A 256 37.62 20.01 16.33
N ASN A 257 36.80 19.77 15.31
CA ASN A 257 36.01 20.82 14.64
C ASN A 257 34.61 20.28 14.27
N VAL A 258 33.60 20.90 14.87
CA VAL A 258 32.20 20.85 14.46
C VAL A 258 32.04 21.66 13.16
N ASN A 259 31.25 21.14 12.23
CA ASN A 259 31.21 21.56 10.82
C ASN A 259 30.42 22.88 10.59
N VAL A 260 31.07 24.03 10.73
CA VAL A 260 30.53 25.37 10.41
C VAL A 260 30.31 25.56 8.90
N ASN A 261 31.01 24.79 8.05
CA ASN A 261 30.96 24.93 6.59
C ASN A 261 29.63 24.42 5.97
N ALA A 262 28.95 23.49 6.62
CA ALA A 262 27.69 22.91 6.16
C ALA A 262 26.53 23.92 6.13
N LEU A 263 26.32 24.62 7.25
CA LEU A 263 25.28 25.65 7.39
C LEU A 263 25.53 26.84 6.46
N GLN A 264 26.80 27.17 6.22
CA GLN A 264 27.18 28.23 5.29
C GLN A 264 26.92 27.86 3.83
N PHE A 265 27.13 26.60 3.44
CA PHE A 265 26.78 26.12 2.10
C PHE A 265 25.27 26.14 1.87
N GLU A 266 24.47 25.60 2.79
CA GLU A 266 23.02 25.65 2.66
C GLU A 266 22.51 27.09 2.57
N ALA A 267 22.99 28.00 3.43
CA ALA A 267 22.62 29.42 3.37
C ALA A 267 23.03 30.10 2.06
N SER A 268 24.03 29.57 1.34
CA SER A 268 24.47 30.09 0.04
C SER A 268 23.64 29.60 -1.15
N VAL A 269 22.87 28.51 -0.98
CA VAL A 269 21.99 27.98 -2.02
C VAL A 269 20.77 28.88 -2.14
N MET A 270 20.68 29.61 -3.25
CA MET A 270 19.51 30.42 -3.59
C MET A 270 18.41 29.54 -4.21
N ASP A 271 17.19 29.71 -3.74
CA ASP A 271 16.02 29.03 -4.29
C ASP A 271 15.59 29.70 -5.61
N GLY A 272 15.24 28.89 -6.60
CA GLY A 272 14.71 29.35 -7.89
C GLY A 272 13.25 29.83 -7.79
N PRO A 273 12.68 30.38 -8.88
CA PRO A 273 11.28 30.77 -8.89
C PRO A 273 10.37 29.57 -8.66
N VAL A 274 9.29 29.78 -7.92
CA VAL A 274 8.24 28.77 -7.72
C VAL A 274 7.40 28.68 -8.99
N ILE A 275 7.54 27.56 -9.72
CA ILE A 275 6.72 27.23 -10.89
C ILE A 275 5.82 26.04 -10.57
N ASN A 276 4.56 26.11 -10.99
CA ASN A 276 3.61 25.00 -10.92
C ASN A 276 3.47 24.41 -12.33
N SER A 277 4.10 23.26 -12.58
CA SER A 277 4.01 22.56 -13.85
C SER A 277 2.64 21.88 -14.02
N ARG A 278 2.18 21.76 -15.27
CA ARG A 278 0.98 20.98 -15.63
C ARG A 278 1.14 19.50 -15.22
N ALA A 279 2.35 18.94 -15.36
CA ALA A 279 2.64 17.57 -14.96
C ALA A 279 2.53 17.31 -13.45
N GLY A 280 2.74 18.33 -12.59
CA GLY A 280 2.68 18.17 -11.14
C GLY A 280 1.33 17.62 -10.66
N LEU A 281 0.22 18.34 -10.87
CA LEU A 281 -1.10 17.85 -10.43
C LEU A 281 -1.52 16.57 -11.15
N TYR A 282 -1.18 16.44 -12.43
CA TYR A 282 -1.42 15.23 -13.20
C TYR A 282 -0.78 13.99 -12.55
N ILE A 283 0.46 14.09 -12.05
CA ILE A 283 1.14 13.03 -11.31
C ILE A 283 0.46 12.75 -9.97
N TYR A 284 0.14 13.80 -9.23
CA TYR A 284 -0.43 13.69 -7.87
C TYR A 284 -1.82 13.02 -7.90
N ILE A 285 -2.70 13.41 -8.82
CA ILE A 285 -4.03 12.81 -8.98
C ILE A 285 -3.93 11.36 -9.48
N ASN A 286 -3.01 11.06 -10.41
CA ASN A 286 -2.73 9.68 -10.80
C ASN A 286 -2.32 8.84 -9.58
N ALA A 287 -1.44 9.34 -8.71
CA ALA A 287 -1.02 8.63 -7.50
C ALA A 287 -2.18 8.38 -6.53
N MET A 288 -3.10 9.34 -6.37
CA MET A 288 -4.28 9.21 -5.52
C MET A 288 -5.24 8.11 -5.98
N LEU A 289 -5.34 7.84 -7.29
CA LEU A 289 -6.39 7.01 -7.88
C LEU A 289 -5.89 5.71 -8.55
N VAL A 290 -4.57 5.49 -8.62
CA VAL A 290 -3.96 4.33 -9.33
C VAL A 290 -4.34 2.96 -8.75
N GLY A 291 -4.67 2.91 -7.46
CA GLY A 291 -5.01 1.71 -6.71
C GLY A 291 -6.23 1.98 -5.83
N ARG A 292 -6.19 1.60 -4.55
CA ARG A 292 -7.20 2.07 -3.58
C ARG A 292 -7.19 3.60 -3.56
N PRO A 293 -8.35 4.29 -3.54
CA PRO A 293 -8.35 5.74 -3.45
C PRO A 293 -7.64 6.24 -2.19
N LEU A 294 -6.68 7.14 -2.37
CA LEU A 294 -5.90 7.79 -1.31
C LEU A 294 -6.32 9.25 -1.19
N VAL A 295 -7.60 9.47 -0.88
CA VAL A 295 -8.20 10.81 -0.83
C VAL A 295 -8.50 11.19 0.63
N ASP A 296 -7.97 12.33 1.05
CA ASP A 296 -8.32 13.01 2.30
C ASP A 296 -8.43 14.50 2.01
N ASP A 297 -9.56 15.11 2.37
CA ASP A 297 -9.87 16.49 1.96
C ASP A 297 -8.93 17.50 2.62
N SER A 298 -8.57 17.29 3.90
CA SER A 298 -7.66 18.15 4.64
C SER A 298 -6.24 18.08 4.05
N MET A 299 -5.75 16.87 3.78
CA MET A 299 -4.44 16.66 3.17
C MET A 299 -4.38 17.22 1.74
N LEU A 300 -5.39 16.97 0.92
CA LEU A 300 -5.48 17.49 -0.44
C LEU A 300 -5.53 19.03 -0.44
N LEU A 301 -6.39 19.62 0.39
CA LEU A 301 -6.50 21.08 0.49
C LEU A 301 -5.19 21.71 0.98
N ASN A 302 -4.52 21.11 1.97
CA ASN A 302 -3.23 21.62 2.45
C ASN A 302 -2.17 21.58 1.34
N TYR A 303 -2.07 20.46 0.62
CA TYR A 303 -1.15 20.33 -0.51
C TYR A 303 -1.42 21.39 -1.60
N LEU A 304 -2.68 21.56 -1.99
CA LEU A 304 -3.08 22.54 -3.01
C LEU A 304 -2.85 23.99 -2.54
N THR A 305 -3.19 24.31 -1.29
CA THR A 305 -3.01 25.66 -0.73
C THR A 305 -1.53 26.03 -0.67
N ASN A 306 -0.67 25.12 -0.21
CA ASN A 306 0.78 25.33 -0.17
C ASN A 306 1.40 25.44 -1.58
N ARG A 307 0.83 24.74 -2.57
CA ARG A 307 1.30 24.76 -3.97
C ARG A 307 0.96 26.07 -4.69
N TYR A 308 -0.26 26.58 -4.51
CA TYR A 308 -0.75 27.77 -5.22
C TYR A 308 -0.68 29.07 -4.40
N GLY A 309 -0.24 29.02 -3.14
CA GLY A 309 -0.02 30.21 -2.32
C GLY A 309 -1.27 31.07 -2.11
N GLY A 310 -2.45 30.46 -2.11
CA GLY A 310 -3.74 31.15 -1.98
C GLY A 310 -4.36 31.66 -3.29
N HIS A 311 -3.74 31.42 -4.45
CA HIS A 311 -4.35 31.67 -5.77
C HIS A 311 -5.37 30.58 -6.11
N TYR A 312 -6.56 30.68 -5.52
CA TYR A 312 -7.61 29.66 -5.66
C TYR A 312 -8.22 29.57 -7.07
N ASP A 313 -8.20 30.65 -7.84
CA ASP A 313 -8.64 30.69 -9.24
C ASP A 313 -7.79 29.76 -10.12
N VAL A 314 -6.46 29.89 -10.04
CA VAL A 314 -5.51 29.05 -10.77
C VAL A 314 -5.55 27.60 -10.26
N LEU A 315 -5.71 27.41 -8.95
CA LEU A 315 -5.84 26.10 -8.33
C LEU A 315 -7.04 25.33 -8.92
N VAL A 316 -8.22 25.95 -8.97
CA VAL A 316 -9.44 25.32 -9.50
C VAL A 316 -9.24 24.97 -10.98
N GLU A 317 -8.72 25.89 -11.79
CA GLU A 317 -8.47 25.65 -13.22
C GLU A 317 -7.52 24.46 -13.45
N GLU A 318 -6.39 24.42 -12.72
CA GLU A 318 -5.38 23.39 -12.87
C GLU A 318 -5.83 22.02 -12.35
N VAL A 319 -6.61 21.96 -11.25
CA VAL A 319 -7.15 20.69 -10.74
C VAL A 319 -8.17 20.09 -11.71
N ILE A 320 -9.07 20.90 -12.27
CA ILE A 320 -10.04 20.44 -13.28
C ILE A 320 -9.27 19.91 -14.49
N THR A 321 -8.35 20.71 -15.04
CA THR A 321 -7.56 20.35 -16.23
C THR A 321 -6.78 19.05 -16.00
N ALA A 322 -6.09 18.92 -14.87
CA ALA A 322 -5.31 17.73 -14.55
C ALA A 322 -6.18 16.48 -14.38
N THR A 323 -7.41 16.60 -13.86
CA THR A 323 -8.34 15.47 -13.71
C THR A 323 -8.84 14.98 -15.07
N PHE A 324 -9.15 15.89 -16.00
CA PHE A 324 -9.46 15.53 -17.38
C PHE A 324 -8.26 14.89 -18.10
N ASP A 325 -7.04 15.40 -17.88
CA ASP A 325 -5.81 14.81 -18.41
C ASP A 325 -5.60 13.37 -17.89
N VAL A 326 -5.92 13.08 -16.62
CA VAL A 326 -5.89 11.72 -16.04
C VAL A 326 -6.87 10.78 -16.77
N LEU A 327 -8.10 11.25 -17.02
CA LEU A 327 -9.11 10.49 -17.78
C LEU A 327 -8.69 10.23 -19.23
N SER A 328 -8.13 11.24 -19.90
CA SER A 328 -7.61 11.12 -21.27
C SER A 328 -6.46 10.12 -21.34
N ASN A 329 -5.50 10.19 -20.40
CA ASN A 329 -4.43 9.21 -20.29
C ASN A 329 -4.94 7.79 -20.06
N ALA A 330 -5.96 7.62 -19.22
CA ALA A 330 -6.56 6.31 -18.96
C ALA A 330 -7.19 5.69 -20.22
N LEU A 331 -7.85 6.52 -21.05
CA LEU A 331 -8.36 6.12 -22.36
C LEU A 331 -7.21 5.69 -23.29
N TYR A 332 -6.16 6.51 -23.42
CA TYR A 332 -5.01 6.21 -24.29
C TYR A 332 -4.23 4.97 -23.86
N ARG A 333 -4.24 4.64 -22.56
CA ARG A 333 -3.61 3.43 -22.00
C ARG A 333 -4.50 2.19 -22.03
N ASN A 334 -5.75 2.30 -22.50
CA ASN A 334 -6.75 1.23 -22.47
C ASN A 334 -6.94 0.64 -21.06
N GLU A 335 -7.03 1.51 -20.04
CA GLU A 335 -7.33 1.07 -18.67
C GLU A 335 -8.73 0.44 -18.60
N SER A 336 -8.94 -0.43 -17.60
CA SER A 336 -10.20 -1.15 -17.44
C SER A 336 -11.39 -0.22 -17.20
N SER A 337 -12.59 -0.65 -17.59
CA SER A 337 -13.85 0.09 -17.36
C SER A 337 -14.06 0.47 -15.88
N ARG A 338 -13.61 -0.38 -14.95
CA ARG A 338 -13.64 -0.09 -13.50
C ARG A 338 -12.72 1.05 -13.10
N THR A 339 -11.55 1.18 -13.73
CA THR A 339 -10.62 2.30 -13.49
C THR A 339 -11.14 3.59 -14.11
N MET A 340 -11.67 3.49 -15.33
CA MET A 340 -12.36 4.61 -16.00
C MET A 340 -13.53 5.13 -15.14
N PHE A 341 -14.34 4.23 -14.59
CA PHE A 341 -15.43 4.57 -13.69
C PHE A 341 -14.94 5.37 -12.47
N LEU A 342 -13.90 4.89 -11.77
CA LEU A 342 -13.35 5.60 -10.60
C LEU A 342 -12.87 7.01 -10.95
N PHE A 343 -12.17 7.18 -12.07
CA PHE A 343 -11.68 8.50 -12.51
C PHE A 343 -12.85 9.42 -12.87
N ARG A 344 -13.90 8.90 -13.52
CA ARG A 344 -15.12 9.65 -13.84
C ARG A 344 -15.88 10.03 -12.57
N SER A 345 -16.01 9.13 -11.60
CA SER A 345 -16.63 9.43 -10.29
C SER A 345 -15.82 10.44 -9.49
N PHE A 346 -14.48 10.43 -9.55
CA PHE A 346 -13.67 11.47 -8.92
C PHE A 346 -13.94 12.85 -9.55
N LEU A 347 -13.99 12.93 -10.88
CA LEU A 347 -14.29 14.17 -11.59
C LEU A 347 -15.71 14.68 -11.32
N VAL A 348 -16.73 13.82 -11.43
CA VAL A 348 -18.14 14.22 -11.40
C VAL A 348 -18.70 14.27 -9.98
N ASN A 349 -18.38 13.29 -9.14
CA ASN A 349 -18.95 13.22 -7.78
C ASN A 349 -18.06 13.90 -6.74
N LYS A 350 -16.74 13.67 -6.75
CA LYS A 350 -15.86 14.19 -5.70
C LYS A 350 -15.51 15.66 -5.89
N LEU A 351 -15.07 16.05 -7.09
CA LEU A 351 -14.48 17.36 -7.32
C LEU A 351 -15.45 18.53 -7.09
N PRO A 352 -16.72 18.52 -7.58
CA PRO A 352 -17.66 19.60 -7.32
C PRO A 352 -17.95 19.77 -5.83
N SER A 353 -18.18 18.67 -5.10
CA SER A 353 -18.40 18.71 -3.64
C SER A 353 -17.20 19.27 -2.88
N PHE A 354 -15.97 18.93 -3.31
CA PHE A 354 -14.74 19.43 -2.73
C PHE A 354 -14.58 20.94 -2.93
N PHE A 355 -14.85 21.45 -4.14
CA PHE A 355 -14.81 22.89 -4.41
C PHE A 355 -15.88 23.67 -3.67
N ALA A 356 -17.10 23.13 -3.56
CA ALA A 356 -18.18 23.79 -2.82
C ALA A 356 -17.77 24.01 -1.36
N ALA A 357 -17.20 22.98 -0.72
CA ALA A 357 -16.70 23.11 0.64
C ALA A 357 -15.49 24.03 0.76
N MET A 358 -14.58 24.01 -0.20
CA MET A 358 -13.43 24.93 -0.24
C MET A 358 -13.86 26.40 -0.27
N LEU A 359 -14.86 26.72 -1.08
CA LEU A 359 -15.45 28.05 -1.13
C LEU A 359 -16.11 28.45 0.18
N ALA A 360 -16.85 27.52 0.81
CA ALA A 360 -17.48 27.73 2.10
C ALA A 360 -16.48 28.05 3.21
N ALA A 361 -15.38 27.30 3.24
CA ALA A 361 -14.36 27.42 4.27
C ALA A 361 -13.48 28.67 4.07
N SER A 362 -13.23 29.08 2.82
CA SER A 362 -12.33 30.18 2.50
C SER A 362 -12.95 31.58 2.64
N MET A 363 -14.28 31.71 2.67
CA MET A 363 -14.99 33.00 2.66
C MET A 363 -14.59 33.91 1.48
N VAL A 364 -14.03 33.33 0.41
CA VAL A 364 -13.61 34.05 -0.82
C VAL A 364 -14.63 33.81 -1.92
N SER A 365 -15.07 34.88 -2.58
CA SER A 365 -15.86 34.78 -3.81
C SER A 365 -14.93 34.51 -5.00
N LEU A 366 -15.08 33.36 -5.65
CA LEU A 366 -14.32 32.99 -6.86
C LEU A 366 -15.24 32.97 -8.09
N PRO A 367 -14.78 33.46 -9.26
CA PRO A 367 -15.52 33.38 -10.51
C PRO A 367 -15.44 31.96 -11.09
N MET A 368 -16.18 31.02 -10.49
CA MET A 368 -16.15 29.59 -10.85
C MET A 368 -16.45 29.34 -12.33
N GLU A 369 -17.40 30.09 -12.91
CA GLU A 369 -17.74 29.95 -14.33
C GLU A 369 -16.55 30.23 -15.25
N MET A 370 -15.76 31.27 -14.95
CA MET A 370 -14.55 31.61 -15.73
C MET A 370 -13.47 30.55 -15.56
N CYS A 371 -13.26 30.05 -14.33
CA CYS A 371 -12.27 29.01 -14.04
C CYS A 371 -12.59 27.71 -14.80
N ILE A 372 -13.87 27.30 -14.78
CA ILE A 372 -14.35 26.12 -15.51
C ILE A 372 -14.21 26.33 -17.02
N SER A 373 -14.60 27.51 -17.54
CA SER A 373 -14.47 27.84 -18.97
C SER A 373 -13.02 27.76 -19.45
N HIS A 374 -12.08 28.35 -18.69
CA HIS A 374 -10.65 28.27 -19.01
C HIS A 374 -10.14 26.83 -18.98
N ALA A 375 -10.48 26.04 -17.96
CA ALA A 375 -10.09 24.63 -17.88
C ALA A 375 -10.62 23.81 -19.07
N LEU A 376 -11.90 23.97 -19.42
CA LEU A 376 -12.52 23.27 -20.54
C LEU A 376 -11.93 23.66 -21.90
N SER A 377 -11.43 24.89 -22.05
CA SER A 377 -10.78 25.37 -23.28
C SER A 377 -9.42 24.71 -23.55
N ARG A 378 -8.78 24.15 -22.52
CA ARG A 378 -7.46 23.49 -22.62
C ARG A 378 -7.54 22.00 -22.95
N LEU A 379 -8.75 21.43 -22.97
CA LEU A 379 -8.99 20.02 -23.25
C LEU A 379 -8.75 19.69 -24.72
N ASP A 380 -8.35 18.44 -25.00
CA ASP A 380 -8.23 17.90 -26.35
C ASP A 380 -9.62 17.64 -26.96
N PRO A 381 -10.02 18.37 -28.02
CA PRO A 381 -11.33 18.20 -28.64
C PRO A 381 -11.54 16.81 -29.25
N ASN A 382 -10.47 16.09 -29.61
CA ASN A 382 -10.61 14.73 -30.14
C ASN A 382 -10.98 13.71 -29.06
N THR A 383 -10.51 13.93 -27.83
CA THR A 383 -10.82 13.07 -26.69
C THR A 383 -12.19 13.40 -26.09
N PHE A 384 -12.47 14.70 -25.95
CA PHE A 384 -13.70 15.24 -25.34
C PHE A 384 -14.48 16.11 -26.34
N PRO A 385 -15.10 15.49 -27.37
CA PRO A 385 -15.81 16.23 -28.40
C PRO A 385 -17.01 16.98 -27.83
N SER A 386 -17.34 18.14 -28.41
CA SER A 386 -18.65 18.77 -28.18
C SER A 386 -19.76 17.94 -28.85
N PHE A 387 -21.01 18.14 -28.42
CA PHE A 387 -22.14 17.40 -28.98
C PHE A 387 -22.29 17.61 -30.50
N SER A 388 -22.10 18.83 -31.00
CA SER A 388 -22.00 19.13 -32.44
C SER A 388 -20.86 18.40 -33.16
N GLN A 389 -19.71 18.18 -32.50
CA GLN A 389 -18.57 17.46 -33.06
C GLN A 389 -18.76 15.95 -33.08
N MET A 390 -19.60 15.40 -32.19
CA MET A 390 -19.94 13.97 -32.17
C MET A 390 -20.70 13.52 -33.44
N PHE A 391 -21.44 14.41 -34.09
CA PHE A 391 -22.09 14.09 -35.38
C PHE A 391 -21.13 14.16 -36.57
N ALA A 392 -20.05 14.95 -36.45
CA ALA A 392 -19.04 15.09 -37.48
C ALA A 392 -17.97 13.99 -37.42
N MET A 393 -17.67 13.49 -36.22
CA MET A 393 -16.79 12.34 -36.00
C MET A 393 -17.61 11.04 -36.04
N GLN A 394 -17.27 10.10 -36.91
CA GLN A 394 -17.92 8.79 -36.98
C GLN A 394 -17.56 7.94 -35.74
N GLY A 395 -18.23 8.18 -34.61
CA GLY A 395 -18.14 7.37 -33.39
C GLY A 395 -18.23 8.20 -32.11
N SER A 396 -19.09 7.79 -31.17
CA SER A 396 -19.09 8.31 -29.80
C SER A 396 -17.87 7.77 -29.04
N THR A 397 -17.05 8.65 -28.48
CA THR A 397 -16.04 8.22 -27.50
C THR A 397 -16.73 7.89 -26.18
N VAL A 398 -16.18 6.96 -25.39
CA VAL A 398 -16.69 6.61 -24.04
C VAL A 398 -16.74 7.83 -23.09
N LEU A 399 -16.03 8.92 -23.45
CA LEU A 399 -15.89 10.14 -22.66
C LEU A 399 -16.78 11.30 -23.14
N SER A 400 -17.64 11.10 -24.14
CA SER A 400 -18.47 12.19 -24.70
C SER A 400 -19.43 12.83 -23.70
N GLU A 401 -19.92 12.04 -22.74
CA GLU A 401 -20.87 12.49 -21.71
C GLU A 401 -20.20 13.12 -20.49
N VAL A 402 -18.88 13.06 -20.38
CA VAL A 402 -18.17 13.48 -19.15
C VAL A 402 -18.23 14.99 -18.94
N ARG A 403 -18.17 15.79 -20.02
CA ARG A 403 -18.30 17.25 -19.94
C ARG A 403 -19.68 17.70 -19.42
N PRO A 404 -20.81 17.25 -20.01
CA PRO A 404 -22.13 17.63 -19.50
C PRO A 404 -22.36 17.13 -18.06
N GLU A 405 -21.98 15.89 -17.74
CA GLU A 405 -22.12 15.37 -16.36
C GLU A 405 -21.37 16.20 -15.32
N PHE A 406 -20.12 16.59 -15.62
CA PHE A 406 -19.34 17.44 -14.73
C PHE A 406 -20.01 18.80 -14.51
N LEU A 407 -20.56 19.41 -15.56
CA LEU A 407 -21.27 20.70 -15.45
C LEU A 407 -22.60 20.57 -14.70
N PHE A 408 -23.35 19.49 -14.91
CA PHE A 408 -24.56 19.20 -14.14
C PHE A 408 -24.26 19.03 -12.65
N ALA A 409 -23.19 18.31 -12.31
CA ALA A 409 -22.75 18.19 -10.92
C ALA A 409 -22.27 19.54 -10.34
N CYS A 410 -21.59 20.38 -11.13
CA CYS A 410 -21.23 21.73 -10.68
C CYS A 410 -22.46 22.59 -10.39
N ALA A 411 -23.52 22.46 -11.19
CA ALA A 411 -24.78 23.18 -10.97
C ALA A 411 -25.52 22.65 -9.73
N SER A 412 -25.59 21.33 -9.51
CA SER A 412 -26.25 20.74 -8.34
C SER A 412 -25.56 21.12 -7.03
N HIS A 413 -24.25 21.34 -7.05
CA HIS A 413 -23.47 21.87 -5.92
C HIS A 413 -23.43 23.41 -5.84
N LYS A 414 -24.25 24.11 -6.63
CA LYS A 414 -24.37 25.58 -6.66
C LYS A 414 -23.07 26.32 -7.00
N LEU A 415 -22.12 25.67 -7.69
CA LEU A 415 -20.87 26.31 -8.14
C LEU A 415 -21.09 27.21 -9.35
N ILE A 416 -22.06 26.86 -10.19
CA ILE A 416 -22.49 27.64 -11.36
C ILE A 416 -24.02 27.67 -11.42
N PRO A 417 -24.62 28.73 -11.99
CA PRO A 417 -26.06 28.74 -12.24
C PRO A 417 -26.40 27.84 -13.44
N GLU A 418 -27.58 27.21 -13.44
CA GLU A 418 -28.00 26.28 -14.49
C GLU A 418 -27.99 26.90 -15.90
N SER A 419 -28.28 28.21 -16.00
CA SER A 419 -28.23 28.97 -17.25
C SER A 419 -26.83 29.08 -17.87
N SER A 420 -25.77 28.78 -17.11
CA SER A 420 -24.39 28.77 -17.61
C SER A 420 -24.02 27.45 -18.26
N ILE A 421 -24.78 26.37 -18.06
CA ILE A 421 -24.50 25.07 -18.67
C ILE A 421 -24.57 25.17 -20.20
N GLU A 422 -25.65 25.76 -20.73
CA GLU A 422 -25.81 26.00 -22.17
C GLU A 422 -24.68 26.85 -22.74
N ARG A 423 -24.23 27.87 -21.99
CA ARG A 423 -23.14 28.78 -22.39
C ARG A 423 -21.78 28.08 -22.46
N LEU A 424 -21.51 27.19 -21.50
CA LEU A 424 -20.23 26.47 -21.39
C LEU A 424 -20.13 25.26 -22.33
N LEU A 425 -21.27 24.62 -22.64
CA LEU A 425 -21.35 23.57 -23.65
C LEU A 425 -21.45 24.12 -25.08
N GLY A 426 -21.99 25.34 -25.22
CA GLY A 426 -22.32 25.96 -26.51
C GLY A 426 -23.62 25.44 -27.13
N GLU A 427 -24.36 24.57 -26.42
CA GLU A 427 -25.49 23.80 -26.93
C GLU A 427 -26.49 23.47 -25.80
N ASN A 428 -27.76 23.23 -26.14
CA ASN A 428 -28.78 22.90 -25.14
C ASN A 428 -28.62 21.45 -24.67
N PRO A 429 -28.50 21.21 -23.34
CA PRO A 429 -28.41 19.86 -22.82
C PRO A 429 -29.69 19.08 -23.12
N MET A 430 -29.55 17.84 -23.59
CA MET A 430 -30.71 16.94 -23.81
C MET A 430 -31.31 16.42 -22.50
N GLN A 431 -30.58 16.54 -21.39
CA GLN A 431 -30.94 16.03 -20.07
C GLN A 431 -31.08 17.19 -19.08
N THR A 432 -32.07 17.12 -18.20
CA THR A 432 -32.22 18.05 -17.08
C THR A 432 -31.18 17.73 -16.01
N PRO A 433 -30.60 18.76 -15.35
CA PRO A 433 -29.65 18.52 -14.27
C PRO A 433 -30.34 17.74 -13.12
N PRO A 434 -29.64 16.77 -12.50
CA PRO A 434 -30.17 16.01 -11.38
C PRO A 434 -30.35 16.90 -10.15
N VAL A 435 -31.37 16.61 -9.35
CA VAL A 435 -31.64 17.33 -8.09
C VAL A 435 -30.54 16.98 -7.08
N GLY A 436 -29.94 18.01 -6.47
CA GLY A 436 -28.93 17.83 -5.42
C GLY A 436 -29.53 17.23 -4.15
N TYR A 437 -28.86 16.24 -3.57
CA TYR A 437 -29.27 15.63 -2.30
C TYR A 437 -28.70 16.33 -1.06
N ASN A 438 -29.51 16.38 0.00
CA ASN A 438 -29.11 16.79 1.33
C ASN A 438 -28.91 15.56 2.23
N LYS A 439 -27.82 15.53 2.99
CA LYS A 439 -27.47 14.43 3.89
C LYS A 439 -28.53 14.16 4.96
N ASP A 440 -28.99 15.19 5.68
CA ASP A 440 -29.87 15.03 6.84
C ASP A 440 -31.24 14.50 6.41
N ASP A 441 -31.71 14.95 5.25
CA ASP A 441 -32.93 14.42 4.61
C ASP A 441 -32.77 12.94 4.25
N LEU A 442 -31.61 12.55 3.68
CA LEU A 442 -31.32 11.15 3.35
C LEU A 442 -31.22 10.27 4.60
N VAL A 443 -30.59 10.75 5.68
CA VAL A 443 -30.53 10.03 6.97
C VAL A 443 -31.94 9.80 7.52
N SER A 444 -32.79 10.83 7.49
CA SER A 444 -34.20 10.72 7.90
C SER A 444 -34.98 9.72 7.03
N GLN A 445 -34.78 9.75 5.71
CA GLN A 445 -35.40 8.80 4.78
C GLN A 445 -34.97 7.35 5.03
N ILE A 446 -33.68 7.10 5.27
CA ILE A 446 -33.16 5.76 5.57
C ILE A 446 -33.73 5.24 6.89
N ASN A 447 -33.77 6.08 7.93
CA ASN A 447 -34.33 5.70 9.23
C ASN A 447 -35.85 5.43 9.16
N THR A 448 -36.56 6.02 8.19
CA THR A 448 -37.99 5.82 7.99
C THR A 448 -38.30 4.63 7.06
N ASN A 449 -37.45 4.40 6.06
CA ASN A 449 -37.61 3.31 5.09
C ASN A 449 -36.26 2.62 4.83
N GLN A 450 -36.12 1.40 5.37
CA GLN A 450 -34.91 0.59 5.25
C GLN A 450 -34.55 0.25 3.79
N GLU A 451 -35.52 0.02 2.90
CA GLU A 451 -35.27 -0.30 1.49
C GLU A 451 -34.60 0.88 0.74
N ARG A 452 -34.77 2.11 1.24
CA ARG A 452 -34.14 3.29 0.66
C ARG A 452 -32.62 3.20 0.71
N ALA A 453 -32.05 2.55 1.74
CA ALA A 453 -30.61 2.38 1.85
C ALA A 453 -30.05 1.57 0.67
N GLU A 454 -30.72 0.49 0.26
CA GLU A 454 -30.27 -0.35 -0.86
C GLU A 454 -30.38 0.37 -2.21
N GLN A 455 -31.43 1.18 -2.39
CA GLN A 455 -31.59 2.05 -3.56
C GLN A 455 -30.45 3.08 -3.64
N LEU A 456 -30.17 3.78 -2.54
CA LEU A 456 -29.08 4.74 -2.44
C LEU A 456 -27.70 4.11 -2.69
N VAL A 457 -27.46 2.89 -2.21
CA VAL A 457 -26.24 2.14 -2.55
C VAL A 457 -26.14 1.87 -4.06
N SER A 458 -27.27 1.66 -4.74
CA SER A 458 -27.31 1.50 -6.20
C SER A 458 -26.96 2.82 -6.91
N GLU A 459 -27.49 3.93 -6.40
CA GLU A 459 -27.25 5.28 -6.91
C GLU A 459 -25.78 5.74 -6.72
N LEU A 460 -24.99 5.12 -5.81
CA LEU A 460 -23.55 5.40 -5.72
C LEU A 460 -22.77 5.08 -7.00
N GLU A 461 -23.30 4.19 -7.83
CA GLU A 461 -22.71 3.85 -9.12
C GLU A 461 -23.12 4.83 -10.24
N SER A 462 -23.96 5.83 -9.94
CA SER A 462 -24.33 6.90 -10.88
C SER A 462 -23.32 8.07 -10.86
N THR A 463 -23.18 8.73 -12.00
CA THR A 463 -22.32 9.91 -12.21
C THR A 463 -23.16 11.19 -12.20
N GLU A 464 -23.93 11.40 -11.13
CA GLU A 464 -24.91 12.50 -11.01
C GLU A 464 -24.48 13.63 -10.05
N GLY A 465 -23.32 13.53 -9.40
CA GLY A 465 -22.83 14.51 -8.44
C GLY A 465 -23.32 14.29 -7.00
N ASN A 466 -24.25 13.36 -6.78
CA ASN A 466 -24.91 13.15 -5.48
C ASN A 466 -24.18 12.17 -4.53
N ALA A 467 -23.18 11.43 -5.01
CA ALA A 467 -22.57 10.35 -4.24
C ALA A 467 -21.96 10.82 -2.90
N GLY A 468 -21.47 12.06 -2.80
CA GLY A 468 -20.92 12.59 -1.54
C GLY A 468 -21.94 12.64 -0.40
N ALA A 469 -23.16 13.11 -0.67
CA ALA A 469 -24.25 13.15 0.30
C ALA A 469 -24.73 11.74 0.67
N ILE A 470 -24.82 10.85 -0.32
CA ILE A 470 -25.22 9.46 -0.12
C ILE A 470 -24.22 8.70 0.77
N VAL A 471 -22.92 8.80 0.47
CA VAL A 471 -21.87 8.17 1.29
C VAL A 471 -21.90 8.71 2.71
N ALA A 472 -22.08 10.02 2.88
CA ALA A 472 -22.17 10.63 4.21
C ALA A 472 -23.36 10.09 5.02
N ALA A 473 -24.55 9.99 4.40
CA ALA A 473 -25.74 9.45 5.05
C ALA A 473 -25.60 7.97 5.40
N ILE A 474 -25.15 7.13 4.45
CA ILE A 474 -24.98 5.69 4.68
C ILE A 474 -23.95 5.42 5.79
N THR A 475 -22.80 6.10 5.76
CA THR A 475 -21.76 5.88 6.76
C THR A 475 -22.16 6.34 8.16
N GLU A 476 -22.94 7.43 8.27
CA GLU A 476 -23.51 7.86 9.55
C GLU A 476 -24.56 6.88 10.07
N VAL A 477 -25.48 6.43 9.23
CA VAL A 477 -26.48 5.42 9.62
C VAL A 477 -25.78 4.14 10.07
N MET A 478 -24.79 3.63 9.32
CA MET A 478 -24.02 2.46 9.73
C MET A 478 -23.34 2.66 11.09
N HIS A 479 -22.77 3.84 11.34
CA HIS A 479 -22.15 4.16 12.62
C HIS A 479 -23.18 4.14 13.77
N ASN A 480 -24.35 4.75 13.56
CA ASN A 480 -25.43 4.79 14.53
C ASN A 480 -25.97 3.38 14.83
N LEU A 481 -26.18 2.54 13.80
CA LEU A 481 -26.62 1.15 13.96
C LEU A 481 -25.60 0.32 14.75
N CYS A 482 -24.29 0.49 14.48
CA CYS A 482 -23.23 -0.17 15.25
C CYS A 482 -23.27 0.23 16.74
N ASN A 483 -23.46 1.52 17.04
CA ASN A 483 -23.51 2.02 18.41
C ASN A 483 -24.76 1.55 19.17
N GLN A 484 -25.89 1.44 18.46
CA GLN A 484 -27.15 0.94 19.00
C GLN A 484 -27.20 -0.59 19.07
N LYS A 485 -26.24 -1.28 18.46
CA LYS A 485 -26.23 -2.74 18.24
C LYS A 485 -27.49 -3.23 17.52
N GLU A 486 -28.02 -2.43 16.60
CA GLU A 486 -29.06 -2.87 15.67
C GLU A 486 -28.35 -3.54 14.49
N THR A 487 -28.44 -4.86 14.44
CA THR A 487 -27.65 -5.70 13.53
C THR A 487 -28.43 -6.13 12.29
N MET A 488 -29.77 -6.15 12.37
CA MET A 488 -30.65 -6.55 11.28
C MET A 488 -30.69 -5.55 10.13
N THR A 489 -30.83 -4.25 10.43
CA THR A 489 -30.77 -3.21 9.40
C THR A 489 -29.35 -3.05 8.87
N LEU A 490 -28.37 -3.14 9.77
CA LEU A 490 -26.96 -3.08 9.39
C LEU A 490 -26.58 -4.20 8.40
N LYS A 491 -27.12 -5.41 8.60
CA LYS A 491 -26.93 -6.57 7.70
C LYS A 491 -27.35 -6.27 6.26
N SER A 492 -28.54 -5.69 6.05
CA SER A 492 -29.06 -5.38 4.70
C SER A 492 -28.12 -4.39 3.98
N ILE A 493 -27.68 -3.33 4.67
CA ILE A 493 -26.73 -2.35 4.12
C ILE A 493 -25.39 -3.04 3.79
N CYS A 494 -24.86 -3.87 4.69
CA CYS A 494 -23.60 -4.59 4.48
C CYS A 494 -23.66 -5.57 3.31
N ASN A 495 -24.79 -6.26 3.13
CA ASN A 495 -25.01 -7.16 1.99
C ASN A 495 -25.09 -6.40 0.67
N SER A 496 -25.82 -5.28 0.63
CA SER A 496 -25.90 -4.45 -0.58
C SER A 496 -24.52 -3.90 -1.00
N LEU A 497 -23.73 -3.43 -0.02
CA LEU A 497 -22.38 -2.90 -0.26
C LEU A 497 -21.37 -3.98 -0.68
N SER A 498 -21.36 -5.13 -0.01
CA SER A 498 -20.38 -6.20 -0.28
C SER A 498 -20.53 -6.79 -1.69
N ARG A 499 -21.74 -6.78 -2.25
CA ARG A 499 -22.05 -7.24 -3.61
C ARG A 499 -21.68 -6.23 -4.71
N ARG A 500 -21.34 -4.99 -4.35
CA ARG A 500 -21.06 -3.89 -5.29
C ARG A 500 -19.67 -3.28 -5.08
N PRO A 501 -18.62 -3.88 -5.68
CA PRO A 501 -17.25 -3.41 -5.47
C PRO A 501 -16.98 -2.00 -6.00
N GLN A 502 -17.74 -1.51 -6.99
CA GLN A 502 -17.59 -0.14 -7.52
C GLN A 502 -18.12 0.91 -6.55
N ALA A 503 -19.25 0.65 -5.88
CA ALA A 503 -19.76 1.51 -4.80
C ALA A 503 -18.73 1.67 -3.68
N LEU A 504 -17.99 0.61 -3.33
CA LEU A 504 -16.91 0.69 -2.35
C LEU A 504 -15.77 1.62 -2.80
N ASP A 505 -15.47 1.67 -4.11
CA ASP A 505 -14.43 2.57 -4.64
C ASP A 505 -14.88 4.03 -4.46
N VAL A 506 -16.16 4.31 -4.72
CA VAL A 506 -16.76 5.65 -4.54
C VAL A 506 -16.77 6.06 -3.07
N ILE A 507 -17.11 5.15 -2.15
CA ILE A 507 -17.05 5.43 -0.70
C ILE A 507 -15.66 5.93 -0.28
N LEU A 508 -14.59 5.30 -0.79
CA LEU A 508 -13.22 5.68 -0.46
C LEU A 508 -12.76 7.02 -1.06
N LEU A 509 -13.54 7.64 -1.97
CA LEU A 509 -13.31 9.02 -2.40
C LEU A 509 -13.73 10.04 -1.33
N PHE A 510 -14.66 9.68 -0.44
CA PHE A 510 -15.28 10.61 0.52
C PHE A 510 -15.00 10.26 1.98
N ARG A 511 -14.65 9.02 2.29
CA ARG A 511 -14.40 8.52 3.65
C ARG A 511 -13.17 7.62 3.65
N SER A 512 -12.34 7.73 4.70
CA SER A 512 -11.22 6.81 4.89
C SER A 512 -11.72 5.40 5.22
N ALA A 513 -10.94 4.38 4.86
CA ALA A 513 -11.26 2.99 5.21
C ALA A 513 -11.47 2.81 6.72
N LYS A 514 -10.67 3.50 7.55
CA LYS A 514 -10.78 3.48 9.01
C LYS A 514 -12.14 3.99 9.49
N GLN A 515 -12.62 5.12 8.96
CA GLN A 515 -13.92 5.70 9.34
C GLN A 515 -15.10 4.76 9.07
N VAL A 516 -15.02 3.97 7.99
CA VAL A 516 -16.06 3.01 7.61
C VAL A 516 -15.96 1.71 8.43
N LEU A 517 -14.75 1.19 8.60
CA LEU A 517 -14.53 -0.17 9.12
C LEU A 517 -14.37 -0.25 10.64
N GLN A 518 -13.89 0.81 11.29
CA GLN A 518 -13.65 0.80 12.74
C GLN A 518 -14.92 0.47 13.56
N PRO A 519 -16.11 1.06 13.26
CA PRO A 519 -17.35 0.72 13.98
C PRO A 519 -17.75 -0.75 13.79
N LEU A 520 -17.62 -1.27 12.56
CA LEU A 520 -17.95 -2.66 12.23
C LEU A 520 -17.00 -3.64 12.93
N CYS A 521 -15.69 -3.37 12.90
CA CYS A 521 -14.70 -4.21 13.58
C CYS A 521 -14.93 -4.21 15.10
N THR A 522 -15.27 -3.07 15.69
CA THR A 522 -15.58 -2.95 17.13
C THR A 522 -16.84 -3.74 17.50
N LEU A 523 -17.88 -3.69 16.66
CA LEU A 523 -19.09 -4.49 16.83
C LEU A 523 -18.81 -5.99 16.74
N LEU A 524 -18.03 -6.43 15.75
CA LEU A 524 -17.65 -7.84 15.57
C LEU A 524 -16.76 -8.35 16.69
N ASP A 525 -15.86 -7.53 17.22
CA ASP A 525 -15.00 -7.87 18.36
C ASP A 525 -15.80 -7.98 19.68
N SER A 526 -16.79 -7.11 19.86
CA SER A 526 -17.67 -7.07 21.04
C SER A 526 -19.00 -7.78 20.82
N TRP A 527 -19.04 -8.75 19.90
CA TRP A 527 -20.26 -9.49 19.57
C TRP A 527 -20.70 -10.35 20.77
N HIS A 528 -21.93 -10.16 21.23
CA HIS A 528 -22.55 -10.95 22.28
C HIS A 528 -23.94 -11.36 21.78
N TRP A 529 -24.27 -12.65 21.87
CA TRP A 529 -25.63 -13.16 21.64
C TRP A 529 -26.13 -13.79 22.94
N ASP A 530 -27.40 -13.54 23.28
CA ASP A 530 -28.04 -14.18 24.42
C ASP A 530 -28.47 -15.59 24.02
N GLU A 531 -28.05 -16.60 24.80
CA GLU A 531 -28.45 -18.01 24.61
C GLU A 531 -29.97 -18.23 24.76
N ASP A 532 -30.69 -17.25 25.33
CA ASP A 532 -32.14 -17.25 25.53
C ASP A 532 -32.94 -16.77 24.28
N GLN A 533 -32.28 -16.29 23.22
CA GLN A 533 -32.94 -15.99 21.96
C GLN A 533 -33.31 -17.30 21.25
N GLY A 534 -34.58 -17.45 20.88
CA GLY A 534 -35.14 -18.73 20.41
C GLY A 534 -34.62 -19.25 19.06
N GLU A 535 -33.90 -18.44 18.27
CA GLU A 535 -33.34 -18.81 16.96
C GLU A 535 -31.89 -18.30 16.82
N SER A 536 -30.95 -19.21 16.60
CA SER A 536 -29.50 -18.91 16.47
C SER A 536 -29.10 -18.62 15.03
N GLN A 537 -29.88 -19.08 14.04
CA GLN A 537 -29.57 -18.87 12.62
C GLN A 537 -29.50 -17.38 12.21
N PRO A 538 -30.41 -16.48 12.63
CA PRO A 538 -30.31 -15.05 12.32
C PRO A 538 -29.01 -14.43 12.85
N VAL A 539 -28.52 -14.86 14.01
CA VAL A 539 -27.27 -14.38 14.62
C VAL A 539 -26.07 -14.67 13.70
N TYR A 540 -26.01 -15.86 13.11
CA TYR A 540 -24.96 -16.22 12.15
C TYR A 540 -25.07 -15.42 10.86
N ASP A 541 -26.28 -15.19 10.38
CA ASP A 541 -26.57 -14.47 9.13
C ASP A 541 -26.19 -12.98 9.23
N GLU A 542 -26.59 -12.32 10.31
CA GLU A 542 -26.22 -10.94 10.63
C GLU A 542 -24.70 -10.79 10.79
N PHE A 543 -24.09 -11.65 11.62
CA PHE A 543 -22.65 -11.64 11.84
C PHE A 543 -21.87 -11.86 10.54
N GLY A 544 -22.25 -12.87 9.76
CA GLY A 544 -21.61 -13.25 8.51
C GLY A 544 -21.68 -12.14 7.46
N SER A 545 -22.82 -11.46 7.33
CA SER A 545 -23.01 -10.35 6.39
C SER A 545 -22.14 -9.14 6.72
N ILE A 546 -22.06 -8.77 8.01
CA ILE A 546 -21.21 -7.67 8.49
C ILE A 546 -19.73 -8.02 8.28
N LEU A 547 -19.33 -9.24 8.65
CA LEU A 547 -17.97 -9.74 8.45
C LEU A 547 -17.59 -9.78 6.97
N LEU A 548 -18.50 -10.18 6.09
CA LEU A 548 -18.26 -10.23 4.64
C LEU A 548 -17.89 -8.86 4.08
N LEU A 549 -18.55 -7.78 4.53
CA LEU A 549 -18.19 -6.43 4.11
C LEU A 549 -16.76 -6.07 4.55
N VAL A 550 -16.39 -6.38 5.80
CA VAL A 550 -15.03 -6.14 6.32
C VAL A 550 -13.99 -6.92 5.51
N LEU A 551 -14.23 -8.20 5.23
CA LEU A 551 -13.35 -9.02 4.39
C LEU A 551 -13.28 -8.49 2.95
N THR A 552 -14.40 -8.02 2.40
CA THR A 552 -14.45 -7.42 1.05
C THR A 552 -13.52 -6.21 0.98
N PHE A 553 -13.59 -5.28 1.94
CA PHE A 553 -12.65 -4.14 2.00
C PHE A 553 -11.19 -4.59 2.18
N LYS A 554 -10.94 -5.52 3.12
CA LYS A 554 -9.59 -6.01 3.41
C LYS A 554 -8.89 -6.57 2.17
N TYR A 555 -9.56 -7.47 1.44
CA TYR A 555 -8.97 -8.15 0.29
C TYR A 555 -9.04 -7.34 -1.00
N ARG A 556 -10.05 -6.47 -1.17
CA ARG A 556 -10.12 -5.58 -2.34
C ARG A 556 -8.97 -4.59 -2.39
N TYR A 557 -8.63 -3.97 -1.25
CA TYR A 557 -7.69 -2.86 -1.18
C TYR A 557 -6.36 -3.19 -0.48
N ASP A 558 -6.15 -4.45 -0.13
CA ASP A 558 -5.00 -4.93 0.65
C ASP A 558 -4.76 -4.09 1.92
N LEU A 559 -5.82 -3.93 2.72
CA LEU A 559 -5.79 -3.08 3.92
C LEU A 559 -4.94 -3.69 5.03
N ARG A 560 -4.23 -2.86 5.80
CA ARG A 560 -3.49 -3.28 7.00
C ARG A 560 -4.37 -3.20 8.25
N PRO A 561 -4.00 -3.86 9.37
CA PRO A 561 -4.70 -3.75 10.65
C PRO A 561 -5.10 -2.33 11.06
N TYR A 562 -4.18 -1.37 10.90
CA TYR A 562 -4.46 0.04 11.20
C TYR A 562 -5.51 0.66 10.27
N ASP A 563 -5.49 0.31 8.98
CA ASP A 563 -6.48 0.81 8.00
C ASP A 563 -7.90 0.30 8.34
N LEU A 564 -8.02 -0.85 9.01
CA LEU A 564 -9.29 -1.39 9.52
C LEU A 564 -9.78 -0.70 10.80
N GLY A 565 -8.95 0.14 11.43
CA GLY A 565 -9.24 0.76 12.72
C GLY A 565 -9.05 -0.17 13.93
N ILE A 566 -8.29 -1.26 13.78
CA ILE A 566 -8.06 -2.18 14.89
C ILE A 566 -6.95 -1.66 15.80
N THR A 567 -7.28 -1.45 17.07
CA THR A 567 -6.38 -0.90 18.09
C THR A 567 -5.90 -1.96 19.09
N SER A 568 -6.66 -3.06 19.25
CA SER A 568 -6.34 -4.15 20.19
C SER A 568 -5.67 -5.33 19.48
N ASN A 569 -4.56 -5.81 20.04
CA ASN A 569 -3.90 -7.05 19.58
C ASN A 569 -4.72 -8.31 19.86
N ASP A 570 -5.78 -8.23 20.69
CA ASP A 570 -6.65 -9.36 21.02
C ASP A 570 -7.92 -9.44 20.15
N SER A 571 -8.03 -8.54 19.17
CA SER A 571 -9.15 -8.45 18.22
C SER A 571 -9.43 -9.80 17.53
N PHE A 572 -10.70 -10.17 17.47
CA PHE A 572 -11.17 -11.36 16.76
C PHE A 572 -10.82 -11.26 15.27
N ILE A 573 -10.99 -10.07 14.66
CA ILE A 573 -10.69 -9.86 13.24
C ILE A 573 -9.21 -10.10 12.95
N LEU A 574 -8.30 -9.65 13.81
CA LEU A 574 -6.86 -9.95 13.65
C LEU A 574 -6.59 -11.44 13.76
N LYS A 575 -7.16 -12.12 14.76
CA LYS A 575 -7.02 -13.57 14.92
C LYS A 575 -7.54 -14.32 13.68
N LEU A 576 -8.67 -13.87 13.11
CA LEU A 576 -9.24 -14.47 11.90
C LEU A 576 -8.34 -14.26 10.68
N LEU A 577 -7.77 -13.05 10.50
CA LEU A 577 -6.88 -12.76 9.37
C LEU A 577 -5.53 -13.48 9.48
N ASP A 578 -4.95 -13.57 10.69
CA ASP A 578 -3.65 -14.21 10.91
C ASP A 578 -3.74 -15.74 11.00
N CYS A 579 -4.73 -16.26 11.71
CA CYS A 579 -4.85 -17.70 12.02
C CYS A 579 -5.94 -18.40 11.19
N GLY A 580 -6.90 -17.66 10.62
CA GLY A 580 -8.05 -18.26 9.93
C GLY A 580 -7.64 -19.27 8.86
N PRO A 581 -6.76 -18.91 7.90
CA PRO A 581 -6.30 -19.82 6.86
C PRO A 581 -5.37 -20.95 7.34
N SER A 582 -5.14 -21.13 8.64
CA SER A 582 -4.27 -22.17 9.21
C SER A 582 -5.09 -23.19 9.98
N SER A 583 -5.04 -24.47 9.57
CA SER A 583 -5.67 -25.54 10.34
C SER A 583 -4.87 -25.82 11.63
N GLN A 584 -5.59 -25.98 12.74
CA GLN A 584 -5.01 -26.33 14.03
C GLN A 584 -4.99 -27.86 14.22
N LYS A 585 -4.03 -28.36 15.00
CA LYS A 585 -4.02 -29.77 15.40
C LYS A 585 -5.07 -30.02 16.48
N LEU A 586 -5.68 -31.20 16.46
CA LEU A 586 -6.68 -31.60 17.47
C LEU A 586 -6.15 -31.51 18.91
N ASP A 587 -4.86 -31.81 19.12
CA ASP A 587 -4.20 -31.76 20.43
C ASP A 587 -4.01 -30.33 20.95
N ASP A 588 -4.01 -29.33 20.05
CA ASP A 588 -3.82 -27.91 20.39
C ASP A 588 -5.16 -27.19 20.64
N LEU A 589 -6.30 -27.84 20.34
CA LEU A 589 -7.65 -27.30 20.57
C LEU A 589 -8.05 -27.44 22.04
N SER A 590 -8.76 -26.42 22.56
CA SER A 590 -9.38 -26.51 23.88
C SER A 590 -10.49 -27.58 23.92
N GLU A 591 -10.85 -28.05 25.11
CA GLU A 591 -11.92 -29.05 25.28
C GLU A 591 -13.26 -28.56 24.72
N LYS A 592 -13.59 -27.27 24.91
CA LYS A 592 -14.78 -26.64 24.32
C LYS A 592 -14.73 -26.64 22.79
N GLN A 593 -13.60 -26.22 22.20
CA GLN A 593 -13.42 -26.20 20.75
C GLN A 593 -13.49 -27.59 20.13
N ASN A 594 -12.91 -28.60 20.78
CA ASN A 594 -13.00 -30.00 20.34
C ASN A 594 -14.45 -30.51 20.37
N LYS A 595 -15.21 -30.16 21.42
CA LYS A 595 -16.64 -30.49 21.51
C LYS A 595 -17.45 -29.82 20.39
N ASN A 596 -17.23 -28.53 20.16
CA ASN A 596 -17.93 -27.76 19.13
C ASN A 596 -17.59 -28.27 17.72
N LEU A 597 -16.31 -28.58 17.45
CA LEU A 597 -15.89 -29.19 16.19
C LEU A 597 -16.57 -30.54 15.94
N GLY A 598 -16.64 -31.40 16.96
CA GLY A 598 -17.33 -32.69 16.86
C GLY A 598 -18.84 -32.56 16.62
N ALA A 599 -19.48 -31.58 17.25
CA ALA A 599 -20.90 -31.27 17.03
C ALA A 599 -21.16 -30.82 15.58
N TRP A 600 -20.35 -29.89 15.05
CA TRP A 600 -20.46 -29.43 13.66
C TRP A 600 -20.21 -30.55 12.64
N ILE A 601 -19.21 -31.42 12.86
CA ILE A 601 -18.96 -32.58 11.97
C ILE A 601 -20.17 -33.53 11.99
N THR A 602 -20.76 -33.78 13.17
CA THR A 602 -21.95 -34.63 13.29
C THR A 602 -23.15 -34.01 12.57
N ALA A 603 -23.36 -32.70 12.74
CA ALA A 603 -24.45 -31.97 12.11
C ALA A 603 -24.35 -31.95 10.57
N LEU A 604 -23.15 -31.77 10.02
CA LEU A 604 -22.96 -31.65 8.57
C LEU A 604 -22.98 -33.00 7.82
N PHE A 605 -22.49 -34.07 8.43
CA PHE A 605 -22.25 -35.34 7.71
C PHE A 605 -23.08 -36.53 8.22
N ILE A 606 -23.68 -36.44 9.41
CA ILE A 606 -24.39 -37.58 10.05
C ILE A 606 -25.88 -37.25 10.27
N ALA A 607 -26.20 -36.04 10.68
CA ALA A 607 -27.57 -35.60 10.90
C ALA A 607 -28.26 -35.14 9.60
N GLU A 608 -29.59 -35.18 9.57
CA GLU A 608 -30.42 -34.61 8.49
C GLU A 608 -30.53 -33.07 8.62
N GLY A 609 -29.40 -32.38 8.82
CA GLY A 609 -29.32 -30.92 8.88
C GLY A 609 -28.66 -30.36 10.15
N ILE A 610 -28.47 -29.04 10.15
CA ILE A 610 -27.83 -28.30 11.24
C ILE A 610 -28.87 -28.03 12.33
N SER A 611 -28.64 -28.58 13.52
CA SER A 611 -29.54 -28.38 14.66
C SER A 611 -29.32 -27.03 15.34
N GLU A 612 -30.40 -26.48 15.89
CA GLU A 612 -30.38 -25.26 16.71
C GLU A 612 -29.42 -25.38 17.91
N GLU A 613 -29.34 -26.55 18.54
CA GLU A 613 -28.40 -26.82 19.65
C GLU A 613 -26.92 -26.72 19.22
N THR A 614 -26.60 -27.08 17.97
CA THR A 614 -25.24 -26.95 17.44
C THR A 614 -24.89 -25.48 17.23
N MET A 615 -25.85 -24.69 16.74
CA MET A 615 -25.66 -23.26 16.49
C MET A 615 -25.66 -22.43 17.78
N SER A 616 -26.45 -22.79 18.80
CA SER A 616 -26.48 -22.05 20.07
C SER A 616 -25.24 -22.30 20.94
N SER A 617 -24.68 -23.51 20.89
CA SER A 617 -23.51 -23.90 21.70
C SER A 617 -22.15 -23.43 21.14
N CYS A 618 -22.11 -23.03 19.88
CA CYS A 618 -20.92 -22.50 19.20
C CYS A 618 -21.18 -21.07 18.77
N SER A 619 -20.29 -20.14 19.09
CA SER A 619 -20.43 -18.78 18.59
C SER A 619 -20.10 -18.67 17.11
N PRO A 620 -20.63 -17.66 16.39
CA PRO A 620 -20.14 -17.34 15.06
C PRO A 620 -18.62 -17.10 15.06
N GLN A 621 -18.07 -16.35 16.03
CA GLN A 621 -16.63 -16.13 16.13
C GLN A 621 -15.83 -17.44 16.26
N GLU A 622 -16.27 -18.37 17.11
CA GLU A 622 -15.65 -19.68 17.31
C GLU A 622 -15.76 -20.54 16.05
N PHE A 623 -16.93 -20.53 15.39
CA PHE A 623 -17.16 -21.26 14.14
C PHE A 623 -16.19 -20.82 13.04
N TYR A 624 -16.03 -19.51 12.80
CA TYR A 624 -15.13 -18.98 11.78
C TYR A 624 -13.65 -19.31 12.05
N LEU A 625 -13.24 -19.50 13.31
CA LEU A 625 -11.91 -19.96 13.67
C LEU A 625 -11.74 -21.49 13.53
N LEU A 626 -12.82 -22.25 13.61
CA LEU A 626 -12.81 -23.72 13.50
C LEU A 626 -13.01 -24.23 12.06
N VAL A 627 -13.58 -23.42 11.17
CA VAL A 627 -13.98 -23.84 9.80
C VAL A 627 -12.85 -24.50 9.01
N THR A 628 -11.62 -24.00 9.07
CA THR A 628 -10.49 -24.61 8.34
C THR A 628 -10.06 -25.94 8.94
N THR A 629 -10.19 -26.10 10.26
CA THR A 629 -9.94 -27.38 10.92
C THR A 629 -11.04 -28.39 10.61
N LEU A 630 -12.29 -27.95 10.50
CA LEU A 630 -13.41 -28.77 10.01
C LEU A 630 -13.12 -29.30 8.61
N PHE A 631 -12.72 -28.42 7.68
CA PHE A 631 -12.33 -28.84 6.32
C PHE A 631 -11.19 -29.86 6.32
N ASN A 632 -10.13 -29.60 7.09
CA ASN A 632 -8.99 -30.50 7.18
C ASN A 632 -9.37 -31.90 7.69
N GLN A 633 -10.17 -31.98 8.76
CA GLN A 633 -10.62 -33.26 9.31
C GLN A 633 -11.55 -34.02 8.35
N SER A 634 -12.49 -33.33 7.71
CA SER A 634 -13.44 -33.94 6.77
C SER A 634 -12.74 -34.45 5.49
N LEU A 635 -11.80 -33.68 4.94
CA LEU A 635 -11.00 -34.10 3.79
C LEU A 635 -10.11 -35.29 4.13
N THR A 636 -9.40 -35.23 5.26
CA THR A 636 -8.54 -36.34 5.73
C THR A 636 -9.37 -37.62 5.94
N ALA A 637 -10.60 -37.51 6.45
CA ALA A 637 -11.50 -38.65 6.60
C ALA A 637 -11.93 -39.24 5.25
N CYS A 638 -12.17 -38.39 4.25
CA CYS A 638 -12.51 -38.82 2.89
C CYS A 638 -11.32 -39.49 2.19
N GLU A 639 -10.12 -38.90 2.28
CA GLU A 639 -8.89 -39.47 1.74
C GLU A 639 -8.51 -40.81 2.39
N ALA A 640 -8.81 -40.97 3.69
CA ALA A 640 -8.65 -42.23 4.40
C ALA A 640 -9.75 -43.26 4.09
N GLY A 641 -10.72 -42.95 3.22
CA GLY A 641 -11.83 -43.81 2.85
C GLY A 641 -12.86 -44.04 3.97
N LYS A 642 -12.87 -43.20 5.01
CA LYS A 642 -13.84 -43.27 6.12
C LYS A 642 -15.12 -42.48 5.84
N LEU A 643 -15.08 -41.59 4.86
CA LEU A 643 -16.20 -40.75 4.41
C LEU A 643 -16.29 -40.83 2.89
N GLU A 644 -17.47 -41.11 2.35
CA GLU A 644 -17.69 -41.10 0.89
C GLU A 644 -17.67 -39.67 0.35
N PHE A 645 -17.21 -39.50 -0.89
CA PHE A 645 -17.12 -38.17 -1.51
C PHE A 645 -18.49 -37.51 -1.68
N ASP A 646 -19.55 -38.27 -1.98
CA ASP A 646 -20.90 -37.72 -2.11
C ASP A 646 -21.44 -37.21 -0.76
N THR A 647 -21.10 -37.88 0.34
CA THR A 647 -21.40 -37.40 1.70
C THR A 647 -20.60 -36.15 2.04
N LEU A 648 -19.31 -36.10 1.68
CA LEU A 648 -18.48 -34.91 1.86
C LEU A 648 -19.07 -33.71 1.09
N LYS A 649 -19.43 -33.92 -0.18
CA LYS A 649 -20.04 -32.92 -1.04
C LYS A 649 -21.37 -32.43 -0.45
N GLY A 650 -22.27 -33.34 -0.08
CA GLY A 650 -23.57 -32.99 0.52
C GLY A 650 -23.42 -32.22 1.84
N GLY A 651 -22.46 -32.60 2.69
CA GLY A 651 -22.21 -31.86 3.93
C GLY A 651 -21.67 -30.44 3.71
N PHE A 652 -20.81 -30.24 2.70
CA PHE A 652 -20.33 -28.91 2.33
C PHE A 652 -21.35 -28.07 1.56
N GLU A 653 -22.39 -28.67 0.95
CA GLU A 653 -23.50 -27.93 0.35
C GLU A 653 -24.26 -27.10 1.41
N TYR A 654 -24.33 -27.53 2.68
CA TYR A 654 -24.90 -26.72 3.76
C TYR A 654 -24.12 -25.41 4.02
N LEU A 655 -22.82 -25.35 3.68
CA LEU A 655 -22.02 -24.12 3.80
C LEU A 655 -22.31 -23.11 2.69
N LEU A 656 -23.06 -23.50 1.67
CA LEU A 656 -23.53 -22.61 0.60
C LEU A 656 -24.84 -21.88 0.97
N GLU A 657 -25.40 -22.16 2.14
CA GLU A 657 -26.50 -21.39 2.69
C GLU A 657 -26.05 -19.96 3.04
N PRO A 658 -26.87 -18.91 2.80
CA PRO A 658 -26.48 -17.49 2.95
C PRO A 658 -25.77 -17.15 4.27
N PHE A 659 -26.21 -17.74 5.38
CA PHE A 659 -25.71 -17.44 6.73
C PHE A 659 -24.33 -18.06 7.05
N LEU A 660 -23.91 -19.11 6.33
CA LEU A 660 -22.58 -19.73 6.48
C LEU A 660 -21.63 -19.39 5.33
N LEU A 661 -22.17 -18.94 4.19
CA LEU A 661 -21.42 -18.66 2.97
C LEU A 661 -20.16 -17.80 3.19
N PRO A 662 -20.19 -16.72 4.00
CA PRO A 662 -18.99 -15.91 4.20
C PRO A 662 -17.82 -16.66 4.86
N SER A 663 -18.07 -17.78 5.56
CA SER A 663 -17.01 -18.64 6.11
C SER A 663 -16.14 -19.30 5.02
N LEU A 664 -16.69 -19.44 3.81
CA LEU A 664 -15.97 -19.99 2.66
C LEU A 664 -14.80 -19.11 2.22
N VAL A 665 -14.77 -17.81 2.58
CA VAL A 665 -13.59 -16.97 2.32
C VAL A 665 -12.34 -17.59 2.97
N VAL A 666 -12.46 -18.01 4.23
CA VAL A 666 -11.35 -18.60 4.98
C VAL A 666 -11.11 -20.04 4.52
N ALA A 667 -12.19 -20.81 4.32
CA ALA A 667 -12.10 -22.21 3.94
C ALA A 667 -11.49 -22.42 2.54
N LEU A 668 -11.90 -21.63 1.53
CA LEU A 668 -11.35 -21.71 0.17
C LEU A 668 -9.90 -21.25 0.12
N THR A 669 -9.54 -20.21 0.89
CA THR A 669 -8.13 -19.77 1.00
C THR A 669 -7.25 -20.88 1.57
N TRP A 670 -7.71 -21.54 2.64
CA TRP A 670 -7.01 -22.71 3.20
C TRP A 670 -6.98 -23.89 2.21
N LEU A 671 -8.09 -24.20 1.54
CA LEU A 671 -8.16 -25.30 0.58
C LEU A 671 -7.20 -25.09 -0.59
N GLY A 672 -7.11 -23.86 -1.11
CA GLY A 672 -6.12 -23.47 -2.11
C GLY A 672 -4.68 -23.72 -1.63
N ASN A 673 -4.34 -23.23 -0.43
CA ASN A 673 -3.03 -23.47 0.18
C ASN A 673 -2.75 -24.96 0.38
N HIS A 674 -3.74 -25.73 0.85
CA HIS A 674 -3.61 -27.17 1.06
C HIS A 674 -3.35 -27.93 -0.25
N ILE A 675 -4.10 -27.61 -1.32
CA ILE A 675 -3.88 -28.17 -2.66
C ILE A 675 -2.50 -27.76 -3.18
N TRP A 676 -2.09 -26.52 -2.94
CA TRP A 676 -0.79 -25.98 -3.34
C TRP A 676 0.38 -26.70 -2.67
N GLU A 677 0.27 -26.98 -1.37
CA GLU A 677 1.31 -27.63 -0.55
C GLU A 677 1.41 -29.15 -0.76
N THR A 678 0.30 -29.80 -1.14
CA THR A 678 0.23 -31.25 -1.27
C THR A 678 1.11 -31.76 -2.42
N GLU A 679 2.11 -32.61 -2.10
CA GLU A 679 3.01 -33.21 -3.10
C GLU A 679 2.42 -34.48 -3.77
N SER A 680 1.44 -35.12 -3.13
CA SER A 680 0.67 -36.26 -3.67
C SER A 680 -0.46 -35.80 -4.58
N ASP A 681 -1.10 -36.73 -5.31
CA ASP A 681 -2.24 -36.45 -6.19
C ASP A 681 -3.42 -35.79 -5.42
N PRO A 682 -3.71 -34.48 -5.58
CA PRO A 682 -4.75 -33.79 -4.83
C PRO A 682 -6.14 -33.94 -5.48
N THR A 683 -6.47 -35.13 -5.99
CA THR A 683 -7.73 -35.38 -6.71
C THR A 683 -8.97 -35.08 -5.87
N ILE A 684 -9.01 -35.53 -4.60
CA ILE A 684 -10.18 -35.31 -3.72
C ILE A 684 -10.32 -33.82 -3.38
N PRO A 685 -9.27 -33.13 -2.86
CA PRO A 685 -9.31 -31.68 -2.65
C PRO A 685 -9.70 -30.86 -3.88
N LEU A 686 -9.21 -31.20 -5.09
CA LEU A 686 -9.58 -30.51 -6.33
C LEU A 686 -11.05 -30.70 -6.68
N LYS A 687 -11.60 -31.90 -6.53
CA LYS A 687 -13.04 -32.15 -6.75
C LYS A 687 -13.89 -31.40 -5.74
N THR A 688 -13.47 -31.35 -4.47
CA THR A 688 -14.14 -30.53 -3.44
C THR A 688 -14.11 -29.05 -3.79
N LEU A 689 -12.95 -28.52 -4.22
CA LEU A 689 -12.83 -27.14 -4.68
C LEU A 689 -13.77 -26.86 -5.85
N GLN A 690 -13.82 -27.75 -6.84
CA GLN A 690 -14.71 -27.62 -7.99
C GLN A 690 -16.19 -27.56 -7.57
N SER A 691 -16.62 -28.41 -6.63
CA SER A 691 -18.01 -28.39 -6.13
C SER A 691 -18.37 -27.10 -5.39
N LEU A 692 -17.41 -26.47 -4.73
CA LEU A 692 -17.62 -25.22 -3.98
C LEU A 692 -17.53 -23.98 -4.87
N VAL A 693 -16.68 -24.00 -5.91
CA VAL A 693 -16.52 -22.88 -6.85
C VAL A 693 -17.65 -22.85 -7.88
N ASN A 694 -18.19 -24.01 -8.29
CA ASN A 694 -19.29 -24.08 -9.23
C ASN A 694 -20.42 -25.00 -8.71
N PRO A 695 -21.18 -24.54 -7.69
CA PRO A 695 -22.27 -25.34 -7.12
C PRO A 695 -23.49 -25.39 -8.05
N SER A 696 -24.15 -26.55 -8.11
CA SER A 696 -25.30 -26.78 -8.99
C SER A 696 -26.63 -26.23 -8.47
N SER A 697 -26.73 -25.95 -7.17
CA SER A 697 -28.00 -25.69 -6.45
C SER A 697 -28.15 -24.24 -5.95
N ILE A 698 -27.19 -23.35 -6.21
CA ILE A 698 -27.21 -21.99 -5.68
C ILE A 698 -28.10 -21.04 -6.49
N SER A 699 -28.92 -20.23 -5.82
CA SER A 699 -29.81 -19.27 -6.48
C SER A 699 -30.05 -18.01 -5.62
N GLY A 700 -30.64 -16.98 -6.22
CA GLY A 700 -31.02 -15.74 -5.54
C GLY A 700 -29.86 -15.05 -4.81
N ASP A 701 -30.11 -14.63 -3.57
CA ASP A 701 -29.15 -13.92 -2.71
C ASP A 701 -27.88 -14.73 -2.42
N ALA A 702 -28.01 -16.05 -2.24
CA ALA A 702 -26.87 -16.93 -1.99
C ALA A 702 -25.86 -16.85 -3.13
N ARG A 703 -26.32 -16.74 -4.38
CA ARG A 703 -25.46 -16.63 -5.57
C ARG A 703 -24.63 -15.36 -5.58
N GLU A 704 -25.23 -14.22 -5.21
CA GLU A 704 -24.50 -12.95 -5.17
C GLU A 704 -23.49 -12.91 -4.00
N ILE A 705 -23.85 -13.46 -2.83
CA ILE A 705 -22.92 -13.62 -1.70
C ILE A 705 -21.76 -14.54 -2.10
N HIS A 706 -22.04 -15.66 -2.77
CA HIS A 706 -21.03 -16.58 -3.29
C HIS A 706 -20.10 -15.95 -4.30
N LYS A 707 -20.63 -15.14 -5.21
CA LYS A 707 -19.83 -14.35 -6.15
C LYS A 707 -18.90 -13.38 -5.41
N THR A 708 -19.34 -12.74 -4.32
CA THR A 708 -18.46 -11.92 -3.46
C THR A 708 -17.36 -12.75 -2.80
N VAL A 709 -17.68 -13.94 -2.29
CA VAL A 709 -16.67 -14.86 -1.73
C VAL A 709 -15.64 -15.30 -2.78
N LEU A 710 -16.08 -15.61 -4.00
CA LEU A 710 -15.19 -15.94 -5.11
C LEU A 710 -14.34 -14.73 -5.52
N ASN A 711 -14.92 -13.54 -5.61
CA ASN A 711 -14.17 -12.30 -5.87
C ASN A 711 -13.00 -12.10 -4.90
N ILE A 712 -13.21 -12.40 -3.61
CA ILE A 712 -12.17 -12.30 -2.58
C ILE A 712 -11.05 -13.34 -2.80
N THR A 713 -11.40 -14.59 -3.10
CA THR A 713 -10.46 -15.73 -3.12
C THR A 713 -9.85 -16.03 -4.49
N ALA A 714 -10.44 -15.51 -5.57
CA ALA A 714 -10.11 -15.88 -6.95
C ALA A 714 -8.64 -15.71 -7.33
N ARG A 715 -7.99 -14.60 -6.97
CA ARG A 715 -6.59 -14.36 -7.37
C ARG A 715 -5.63 -15.37 -6.73
N SER A 716 -5.78 -15.62 -5.43
CA SER A 716 -4.94 -16.59 -4.73
C SER A 716 -5.13 -18.00 -5.30
N LEU A 717 -6.39 -18.39 -5.55
CA LEU A 717 -6.70 -19.69 -6.13
C LEU A 717 -6.17 -19.82 -7.56
N ASP A 718 -6.32 -18.80 -8.40
CA ASP A 718 -5.83 -18.79 -9.78
C ASP A 718 -4.31 -18.93 -9.87
N GLU A 719 -3.56 -18.19 -9.05
CA GLU A 719 -2.09 -18.28 -9.00
C GLU A 719 -1.64 -19.68 -8.56
N GLN A 720 -2.24 -20.22 -7.49
CA GLN A 720 -1.95 -21.56 -6.98
C GLN A 720 -2.28 -22.65 -8.01
N LEU A 721 -3.47 -22.59 -8.63
CA LEU A 721 -3.92 -23.59 -9.59
C LEU A 721 -3.11 -23.54 -10.90
N LYS A 722 -2.72 -22.34 -11.37
CA LYS A 722 -1.85 -22.18 -12.55
C LYS A 722 -0.50 -22.83 -12.32
N ASP A 723 0.07 -22.68 -11.13
CA ASP A 723 1.34 -23.30 -10.81
C ASP A 723 1.20 -24.83 -10.63
N ILE A 724 0.06 -25.34 -10.14
CA ILE A 724 -0.18 -26.81 -10.08
C ILE A 724 -0.28 -27.38 -11.49
N ARG A 725 -0.97 -26.67 -12.39
CA ARG A 725 -1.07 -27.04 -13.80
C ARG A 725 0.31 -27.03 -14.48
N SER A 726 1.21 -26.13 -14.06
CA SER A 726 2.60 -26.09 -14.52
C SER A 726 3.36 -27.36 -14.08
N ARG A 727 3.15 -27.80 -12.84
CA ARG A 727 3.73 -29.02 -12.25
C ARG A 727 3.13 -30.31 -12.81
N HIS A 728 1.86 -30.29 -13.22
CA HIS A 728 1.11 -31.45 -13.74
C HIS A 728 0.34 -31.12 -15.04
N PRO A 729 1.01 -31.04 -16.21
CA PRO A 729 0.38 -30.61 -17.46
C PRO A 729 -0.75 -31.51 -17.99
N ASN A 730 -0.80 -32.78 -17.58
CA ASN A 730 -1.78 -33.76 -18.06
C ASN A 730 -3.16 -33.67 -17.36
N ARG A 731 -3.33 -32.75 -16.41
CA ARG A 731 -4.55 -32.57 -15.62
C ARG A 731 -5.55 -31.64 -16.32
N ALA A 732 -6.65 -32.20 -16.80
CA ALA A 732 -7.74 -31.44 -17.45
C ALA A 732 -8.77 -30.88 -16.46
N ASP A 733 -8.76 -31.33 -15.21
CA ASP A 733 -9.69 -30.97 -14.12
C ASP A 733 -9.47 -29.55 -13.56
N ILE A 734 -8.31 -28.95 -13.80
CA ILE A 734 -7.98 -27.59 -13.31
C ILE A 734 -8.59 -26.48 -14.18
N LYS A 735 -8.62 -26.69 -15.51
CA LYS A 735 -9.08 -25.65 -16.46
C LYS A 735 -10.52 -25.17 -16.18
N PRO A 736 -11.51 -26.05 -15.92
CA PRO A 736 -12.88 -25.61 -15.60
C PRO A 736 -12.96 -24.70 -14.37
N ILE A 737 -12.10 -24.91 -13.36
CA ILE A 737 -12.07 -24.05 -12.17
C ILE A 737 -11.52 -22.67 -12.53
N LEU A 738 -10.44 -22.62 -13.30
CA LEU A 738 -9.84 -21.37 -13.76
C LEU A 738 -10.81 -20.55 -14.62
N ASP A 739 -11.55 -21.20 -15.52
CA ASP A 739 -12.54 -20.55 -16.38
C ASP A 739 -13.68 -19.91 -15.56
N VAL A 740 -14.06 -20.49 -14.41
CA VAL A 740 -15.05 -19.90 -13.49
C VAL A 740 -14.47 -18.73 -12.67
N LEU A 741 -13.19 -18.77 -12.32
CA LEU A 741 -12.53 -17.72 -11.54
C LEU A 741 -12.14 -16.49 -12.36
N GLU A 742 -11.96 -16.63 -13.67
CA GLU A 742 -11.54 -15.57 -14.60
C GLU A 742 -12.31 -14.23 -14.43
N PRO A 743 -13.66 -14.18 -14.44
CA PRO A 743 -14.40 -12.92 -14.26
C PRO A 743 -14.15 -12.24 -12.90
N CYS A 744 -13.72 -13.00 -11.90
CA CYS A 744 -13.47 -12.55 -10.53
C CYS A 744 -12.07 -11.95 -10.32
N LEU A 745 -11.10 -12.19 -11.23
CA LEU A 745 -9.69 -11.79 -11.07
C LEU A 745 -9.46 -10.27 -11.02
N SER A 746 -10.41 -9.51 -11.58
CA SER A 746 -10.39 -8.05 -11.64
C SER A 746 -10.90 -7.38 -10.34
N PHE A 747 -11.22 -8.17 -9.31
CA PHE A 747 -11.74 -7.67 -8.04
C PHE A 747 -10.72 -6.82 -7.26
N GLN A 748 -9.48 -7.28 -7.10
CA GLN A 748 -8.49 -6.54 -6.31
C GLN A 748 -8.08 -5.22 -6.99
N ARG A 749 -8.11 -4.12 -6.24
CA ARG A 749 -7.69 -2.78 -6.66
C ARG A 749 -6.45 -2.36 -5.86
N THR A 750 -5.30 -2.85 -6.29
CA THR A 750 -4.00 -2.48 -5.71
C THR A 750 -3.21 -1.61 -6.69
N GLY A 751 -2.30 -0.77 -6.18
CA GLY A 751 -1.38 0.02 -7.02
C GLY A 751 -0.26 -0.80 -7.67
N SER A 752 -0.39 -2.12 -7.71
CA SER A 752 0.60 -3.05 -8.25
C SER A 752 0.57 -3.03 -9.78
N CYS A 753 1.74 -3.15 -10.41
CA CYS A 753 1.86 -3.17 -11.87
C CYS A 753 1.41 -4.50 -12.48
N HIS A 754 0.95 -4.45 -13.74
CA HIS A 754 0.74 -5.65 -14.52
C HIS A 754 2.07 -6.25 -15.00
N ARG A 755 2.07 -7.55 -15.28
CA ARG A 755 3.26 -8.25 -15.80
C ARG A 755 3.74 -7.64 -17.13
N SER A 756 2.82 -7.35 -18.05
CA SER A 756 3.14 -6.71 -19.33
C SER A 756 3.78 -5.33 -19.17
N GLU A 757 3.28 -4.53 -18.22
CA GLU A 757 3.86 -3.23 -17.88
C GLU A 757 5.28 -3.39 -17.31
N LEU A 758 5.47 -4.32 -16.38
CA LEU A 758 6.77 -4.57 -15.76
C LEU A 758 7.80 -5.08 -16.76
N ASP A 759 7.41 -5.98 -17.66
CA ASP A 759 8.28 -6.50 -18.71
C ASP A 759 8.73 -5.36 -19.65
N SER A 760 7.82 -4.45 -20.01
CA SER A 760 8.13 -3.25 -20.80
C SER A 760 9.12 -2.31 -20.09
N TRP A 761 8.94 -2.05 -18.79
CA TRP A 761 9.84 -1.15 -18.04
C TRP A 761 11.21 -1.77 -17.76
N THR A 762 11.27 -3.08 -17.55
CA THR A 762 12.53 -3.77 -17.22
C THR A 762 13.40 -4.04 -18.45
N THR A 763 12.80 -4.15 -19.64
CA THR A 763 13.52 -4.30 -20.92
C THR A 763 14.03 -2.97 -21.49
N HIS A 764 13.67 -1.83 -20.88
CA HIS A 764 14.13 -0.51 -21.30
C HIS A 764 15.66 -0.38 -21.25
N SER A 765 16.26 0.00 -22.38
CA SER A 765 17.72 0.17 -22.52
C SER A 765 18.09 1.62 -22.84
N PRO A 766 19.11 2.22 -22.19
CA PRO A 766 19.91 1.67 -21.08
C PRO A 766 19.20 1.85 -19.72
N GLY A 767 19.49 0.96 -18.76
CA GLY A 767 19.17 1.20 -17.34
C GLY A 767 17.92 0.51 -16.76
N GLY A 768 17.22 -0.33 -17.52
CA GLY A 768 16.07 -1.12 -17.05
C GLY A 768 14.99 -0.24 -16.42
N LEU A 769 14.39 -0.71 -15.32
CA LEU A 769 13.31 0.01 -14.63
C LEU A 769 13.69 1.43 -14.19
N LEU A 770 14.92 1.66 -13.69
CA LEU A 770 15.37 3.01 -13.31
C LEU A 770 15.54 3.90 -14.55
N GLY A 771 16.06 3.35 -15.65
CA GLY A 771 16.16 4.05 -16.93
C GLY A 771 14.77 4.43 -17.46
N SER A 772 13.80 3.53 -17.34
CA SER A 772 12.40 3.77 -17.72
C SER A 772 11.76 4.87 -16.88
N ILE A 773 11.97 4.89 -15.55
CA ILE A 773 11.49 5.97 -14.66
C ILE A 773 12.09 7.33 -15.08
N ARG A 774 13.39 7.37 -15.39
CA ARG A 774 14.06 8.59 -15.86
C ARG A 774 13.53 9.06 -17.21
N SER A 775 13.28 8.14 -18.14
CA SER A 775 12.65 8.46 -19.44
C SER A 775 11.25 9.03 -19.26
N THR A 776 10.43 8.45 -18.39
CA THR A 776 9.10 8.97 -18.06
C THR A 776 9.21 10.37 -17.45
N PHE A 777 10.14 10.58 -16.52
CA PHE A 777 10.40 11.89 -15.92
C PHE A 777 10.77 12.95 -16.98
N GLN A 778 11.67 12.60 -17.90
CA GLN A 778 12.06 13.47 -19.01
C GLN A 778 10.86 13.79 -19.93
N GLY A 779 10.01 12.81 -20.23
CA GLY A 779 8.79 13.00 -21.02
C GLY A 779 7.81 13.98 -20.37
N LEU A 780 7.65 13.91 -19.05
CA LEU A 780 6.80 14.83 -18.27
C LEU A 780 7.36 16.26 -18.23
N VAL A 781 8.69 16.42 -18.13
CA VAL A 781 9.35 17.74 -18.23
C VAL A 781 9.11 18.34 -19.61
N LEU A 782 9.33 17.56 -20.67
CA LEU A 782 9.13 18.01 -22.05
C LEU A 782 7.68 18.43 -22.31
N TRP A 783 6.72 17.64 -21.85
CA TRP A 783 5.28 17.97 -21.96
C TRP A 783 4.94 19.28 -21.22
N SER A 784 5.59 19.54 -20.09
CA SER A 784 5.35 20.75 -19.28
C SER A 784 5.93 22.04 -19.90
N THR A 785 6.76 21.96 -20.93
CA THR A 785 7.34 23.15 -21.59
C THR A 785 6.32 23.99 -22.37
N SER A 786 5.18 23.39 -22.76
CA SER A 786 4.13 24.04 -23.56
C SER A 786 2.75 23.91 -22.89
N PRO A 787 2.50 24.59 -21.76
CA PRO A 787 1.30 24.36 -20.94
C PRO A 787 -0.02 24.82 -21.59
N GLY A 788 0.04 25.73 -22.56
CA GLY A 788 -1.14 26.36 -23.20
C GLY A 788 -1.60 25.74 -24.52
N VAL A 789 -0.94 24.70 -25.03
CA VAL A 789 -1.39 23.99 -26.23
C VAL A 789 -2.30 22.83 -25.80
N SER A 790 -3.45 22.69 -26.46
CA SER A 790 -4.30 21.50 -26.35
C SER A 790 -3.54 20.31 -26.96
N MET A 791 -2.68 19.71 -26.15
CA MET A 791 -1.88 18.54 -26.45
C MET A 791 -2.33 17.39 -25.55
N ALA A 792 -2.37 16.18 -26.13
CA ALA A 792 -2.63 14.97 -25.37
C ALA A 792 -1.61 14.82 -24.21
N PRO A 793 -2.06 14.34 -23.03
CA PRO A 793 -1.18 14.13 -21.91
C PRO A 793 -0.13 13.05 -22.20
N HIS A 794 1.06 13.20 -21.63
CA HIS A 794 2.10 12.17 -21.74
C HIS A 794 1.65 10.89 -21.04
N SER A 795 1.93 9.72 -21.63
CA SER A 795 1.52 8.45 -21.03
C SER A 795 2.24 8.24 -19.69
N TYR A 796 1.46 8.15 -18.61
CA TYR A 796 2.00 7.98 -17.26
C TYR A 796 1.11 7.04 -16.45
N THR A 797 1.74 6.24 -15.60
CA THR A 797 1.06 5.51 -14.53
C THR A 797 1.92 5.54 -13.28
N HIS A 798 1.31 5.86 -12.14
CA HIS A 798 2.04 5.88 -10.88
C HIS A 798 2.50 4.48 -10.44
N ARG A 799 1.93 3.40 -11.03
CA ARG A 799 2.36 2.00 -10.81
C ARG A 799 3.85 1.81 -11.10
N GLN A 800 4.42 2.55 -12.05
CA GLN A 800 5.84 2.47 -12.40
C GLN A 800 6.74 2.88 -11.22
N LEU A 801 6.37 3.98 -10.54
CA LEU A 801 7.11 4.46 -9.38
C LEU A 801 6.95 3.50 -8.19
N VAL A 802 5.72 3.04 -7.93
CA VAL A 802 5.41 2.06 -6.87
C VAL A 802 6.20 0.77 -7.08
N ALA A 803 6.25 0.24 -8.31
CA ALA A 803 7.04 -0.93 -8.65
C ALA A 803 8.55 -0.69 -8.44
N GLY A 804 9.06 0.48 -8.85
CA GLY A 804 10.44 0.89 -8.57
C GLY A 804 10.78 0.90 -7.09
N ILE A 805 9.91 1.49 -6.26
CA ILE A 805 10.09 1.55 -4.80
C ILE A 805 10.07 0.15 -4.19
N ARG A 806 9.08 -0.68 -4.55
CA ARG A 806 8.92 -2.04 -3.99
C ARG A 806 10.04 -2.99 -4.41
N MET A 807 10.54 -2.90 -5.64
CA MET A 807 11.56 -3.82 -6.17
C MET A 807 13.00 -3.37 -5.94
N LEU A 808 13.28 -2.06 -6.02
CA LEU A 808 14.64 -1.51 -5.99
C LEU A 808 14.94 -0.70 -4.73
N GLY A 809 13.91 -0.30 -3.98
CA GLY A 809 14.02 0.53 -2.78
C GLY A 809 14.05 2.03 -3.08
N SER A 810 13.47 2.82 -2.18
CA SER A 810 13.31 4.28 -2.32
C SER A 810 14.62 5.04 -2.49
N THR A 811 15.72 4.63 -1.84
CA THR A 811 17.02 5.31 -1.97
C THR A 811 17.58 5.26 -3.40
N ARG A 812 17.40 4.13 -4.11
CA ARG A 812 17.87 3.97 -5.50
C ARG A 812 16.97 4.73 -6.48
N VAL A 813 15.66 4.67 -6.27
CA VAL A 813 14.69 5.42 -7.08
C VAL A 813 14.91 6.93 -6.92
N LEU A 814 15.05 7.42 -5.69
CA LEU A 814 15.35 8.83 -5.43
C LEU A 814 16.67 9.24 -6.08
N THR A 815 17.71 8.41 -5.99
CA THR A 815 19.00 8.69 -6.65
C THR A 815 18.82 8.87 -8.15
N ALA A 816 18.04 8.00 -8.82
CA ALA A 816 17.76 8.13 -10.24
C ALA A 816 16.97 9.41 -10.58
N ILE A 817 16.03 9.82 -9.73
CA ILE A 817 15.28 11.08 -9.88
C ILE A 817 16.20 12.28 -9.71
N VAL A 818 17.08 12.28 -8.69
CA VAL A 818 18.05 13.35 -8.45
C VAL A 818 19.08 13.45 -9.59
N ASP A 819 19.54 12.32 -10.13
CA ASP A 819 20.45 12.30 -11.28
C ASP A 819 19.77 12.90 -12.52
N GLU A 820 18.49 12.57 -12.76
CA GLU A 820 17.72 13.17 -13.85
C GLU A 820 17.47 14.67 -13.64
N LEU A 821 17.10 15.07 -12.42
CA LEU A 821 16.90 16.47 -12.05
C LEU A 821 18.18 17.29 -12.28
N LYS A 822 19.35 16.74 -11.95
CA LYS A 822 20.64 17.36 -12.22
C LYS A 822 20.85 17.56 -13.73
N MET A 823 20.62 16.54 -14.55
CA MET A 823 20.77 16.66 -16.01
C MET A 823 19.78 17.66 -16.62
N GLN A 824 18.53 17.70 -16.15
CA GLN A 824 17.54 18.69 -16.62
C GLN A 824 17.90 20.11 -16.18
N THR A 825 18.55 20.26 -15.01
CA THR A 825 19.10 21.54 -14.55
C THR A 825 20.20 22.03 -15.48
N GLU A 826 21.12 21.14 -15.88
CA GLU A 826 22.17 21.45 -16.87
C GLU A 826 21.60 21.76 -18.27
N ALA A 827 20.47 21.14 -18.64
CA ALA A 827 19.76 21.39 -19.89
C ALA A 827 18.89 22.67 -19.89
N GLY A 828 18.79 23.38 -18.76
CA GLY A 828 18.02 24.63 -18.65
C GLY A 828 16.55 24.48 -18.26
N ASN A 829 16.09 23.26 -17.93
CA ASN A 829 14.71 22.98 -17.49
C ASN A 829 14.60 22.83 -15.96
N ALA A 830 15.47 23.51 -15.20
CA ALA A 830 15.65 23.28 -13.77
C ALA A 830 14.34 23.41 -12.96
N ASP A 831 13.57 24.48 -13.19
CA ASP A 831 12.39 24.80 -12.38
C ASP A 831 11.23 23.81 -12.62
N LEU A 832 10.99 23.44 -13.89
CA LEU A 832 9.97 22.44 -14.25
C LEU A 832 10.34 21.05 -13.72
N ALA A 833 11.60 20.65 -13.88
CA ALA A 833 12.09 19.38 -13.37
C ALA A 833 12.03 19.34 -11.84
N LEU A 834 12.35 20.44 -11.15
CA LEU A 834 12.26 20.53 -9.70
C LEU A 834 10.82 20.34 -9.23
N ASP A 835 9.85 21.01 -9.86
CA ASP A 835 8.44 20.87 -9.50
C ASP A 835 7.91 19.44 -9.71
N ILE A 836 8.29 18.78 -10.80
CA ILE A 836 7.94 17.37 -11.06
C ILE A 836 8.57 16.46 -10.00
N ALA A 837 9.86 16.62 -9.70
CA ALA A 837 10.55 15.83 -8.68
C ALA A 837 9.92 16.01 -7.29
N VAL A 838 9.60 17.25 -6.92
CA VAL A 838 8.91 17.56 -5.66
C VAL A 838 7.56 16.85 -5.62
N THR A 839 6.78 16.93 -6.70
CA THR A 839 5.45 16.30 -6.74
C THR A 839 5.52 14.78 -6.67
N VAL A 840 6.50 14.17 -7.35
CA VAL A 840 6.76 12.71 -7.28
C VAL A 840 7.09 12.27 -5.84
N ILE A 841 7.80 13.09 -5.06
CA ILE A 841 8.17 12.78 -3.67
C ILE A 841 7.01 13.03 -2.71
N CYS A 842 6.17 14.04 -2.97
CA CYS A 842 5.00 14.36 -2.17
C CYS A 842 3.77 13.51 -2.51
N ALA A 843 3.80 12.74 -3.60
CA ALA A 843 2.68 11.92 -4.04
C ALA A 843 2.32 10.85 -2.99
N PRO A 844 1.02 10.63 -2.70
CA PRO A 844 0.58 9.69 -1.68
C PRO A 844 0.86 8.24 -2.07
N LEU A 845 1.28 7.44 -1.08
CA LEU A 845 1.53 6.00 -1.21
C LEU A 845 0.68 5.22 -0.20
N ALA A 846 0.11 4.09 -0.60
CA ALA A 846 -0.73 3.29 0.29
C ALA A 846 -0.01 2.86 1.59
N GLU A 847 1.32 2.66 1.51
CA GLU A 847 2.17 2.26 2.61
C GLU A 847 2.42 3.39 3.64
N SER A 848 2.40 4.66 3.23
CA SER A 848 2.63 5.83 4.10
C SER A 848 1.36 6.63 4.42
N PHE A 849 0.30 6.46 3.64
CA PHE A 849 -0.91 7.29 3.69
C PHE A 849 -1.51 7.41 5.10
N ALA A 850 -1.62 6.30 5.83
CA ALA A 850 -2.13 6.30 7.21
C ALA A 850 -1.31 7.17 8.18
N VAL A 851 0.02 7.20 7.99
CA VAL A 851 0.94 8.04 8.78
C VAL A 851 0.77 9.50 8.39
N GLU A 852 0.67 9.78 7.10
CA GLU A 852 0.49 11.13 6.58
C GLU A 852 -0.84 11.74 7.05
N GLN A 853 -1.93 10.96 7.01
CA GLN A 853 -3.24 11.37 7.51
C GLN A 853 -3.23 11.75 9.00
N SER A 854 -2.46 11.03 9.82
CA SER A 854 -2.37 11.32 11.27
C SER A 854 -1.78 12.69 11.60
N ASN A 855 -1.06 13.32 10.66
CA ASN A 855 -0.56 14.68 10.83
C ASN A 855 -1.67 15.75 10.70
N TYR A 856 -2.75 15.42 9.99
CA TYR A 856 -3.89 16.32 9.74
C TYR A 856 -5.07 16.03 10.68
N HIS A 857 -5.20 14.78 11.11
CA HIS A 857 -6.20 14.33 12.07
C HIS A 857 -5.49 13.77 13.32
N PRO A 858 -4.95 14.62 14.21
CA PRO A 858 -4.17 14.17 15.35
C PRO A 858 -5.04 13.36 16.31
N VAL A 859 -4.61 12.13 16.59
CA VAL A 859 -5.26 11.24 17.55
C VAL A 859 -4.48 11.24 18.86
N ASP A 860 -5.17 11.17 20.00
CA ASP A 860 -4.55 11.05 21.32
C ASP A 860 -3.71 9.76 21.39
N PRO A 861 -2.37 9.84 21.50
CA PRO A 861 -1.49 8.68 21.51
C PRO A 861 -1.67 7.78 22.73
N ASN A 862 -2.37 8.26 23.77
CA ASN A 862 -2.73 7.44 24.93
C ASN A 862 -3.93 6.53 24.66
N LYS A 863 -4.75 6.83 23.64
CA LYS A 863 -5.97 6.09 23.30
C LYS A 863 -5.78 5.17 22.11
N GLU A 864 -4.94 5.56 21.14
CA GLU A 864 -4.69 4.75 19.94
C GLU A 864 -3.20 4.71 19.58
N PRO A 865 -2.66 3.53 19.17
CA PRO A 865 -1.29 3.43 18.72
C PRO A 865 -1.07 4.16 17.39
N LEU A 866 0.02 4.91 17.28
CA LEU A 866 0.39 5.62 16.04
C LEU A 866 0.69 4.63 14.90
N PRO A 867 0.25 4.92 13.67
CA PRO A 867 0.54 4.09 12.50
C PRO A 867 2.04 4.01 12.24
N ARG A 868 2.50 2.85 11.75
CA ARG A 868 3.89 2.66 11.33
C ARG A 868 3.98 2.55 9.81
N CYS A 869 4.94 3.25 9.22
CA CYS A 869 5.27 3.07 7.81
C CYS A 869 6.14 1.79 7.66
N PRO A 870 5.74 0.83 6.81
CA PRO A 870 6.45 -0.44 6.65
C PRO A 870 7.63 -0.33 5.68
N VAL A 871 7.72 0.78 4.95
CA VAL A 871 8.72 1.06 3.92
C VAL A 871 9.39 2.40 4.20
N LEU A 872 10.65 2.52 3.79
CA LEU A 872 11.32 3.81 3.73
C LEU A 872 10.71 4.61 2.57
N THR A 873 10.11 5.77 2.81
CA THR A 873 9.49 6.56 1.74
C THR A 873 10.53 7.33 0.90
N LEU A 874 10.14 7.90 -0.24
CA LEU A 874 11.01 8.81 -1.00
C LEU A 874 11.37 10.06 -0.17
N ARG A 875 10.47 10.51 0.69
CA ARG A 875 10.72 11.62 1.62
C ARG A 875 11.77 11.26 2.67
N ASP A 876 11.67 10.06 3.25
CA ASP A 876 12.68 9.56 4.20
C ASP A 876 14.04 9.39 3.52
N ALA A 877 14.06 8.86 2.29
CA ALA A 877 15.28 8.77 1.49
C ALA A 877 15.88 10.16 1.21
N LEU A 878 15.05 11.18 0.98
CA LEU A 878 15.50 12.56 0.76
C LEU A 878 16.10 13.16 2.03
N ASN A 879 15.48 12.93 3.19
CA ASN A 879 16.03 13.33 4.48
C ASN A 879 17.41 12.72 4.71
N LEU A 880 17.58 11.41 4.43
CA LEU A 880 18.88 10.73 4.54
C LEU A 880 19.93 11.27 3.56
N GLN A 881 19.54 11.65 2.33
CA GLN A 881 20.49 12.29 1.40
C GLN A 881 20.81 13.72 1.81
N HIS A 882 19.85 14.46 2.37
CA HIS A 882 20.05 15.80 2.90
C HIS A 882 21.07 15.81 4.05
N GLU A 883 21.00 14.86 4.98
CA GLU A 883 22.01 14.69 6.05
C GLU A 883 23.45 14.50 5.53
N ASN A 884 23.60 14.03 4.29
CA ASN A 884 24.89 13.82 3.64
C ASN A 884 25.36 15.00 2.76
N VAL A 885 24.54 16.05 2.59
CA VAL A 885 24.87 17.27 1.82
C VAL A 885 26.22 17.87 2.20
N PRO A 886 26.62 17.96 3.49
CA PRO A 886 27.92 18.55 3.87
C PRO A 886 29.14 17.82 3.30
N LYS A 887 29.02 16.51 3.07
CA LYS A 887 30.09 15.68 2.47
C LYS A 887 30.00 15.70 0.94
N LEU A 888 28.80 15.94 0.42
CA LEU A 888 28.53 15.93 -1.01
C LEU A 888 28.91 17.26 -1.66
N SER A 889 28.76 18.40 -0.96
CA SER A 889 29.13 19.72 -1.46
C SER A 889 30.62 19.83 -1.82
N GLU A 890 31.49 19.07 -1.15
CA GLU A 890 32.93 18.99 -1.46
C GLU A 890 33.23 18.18 -2.74
N LYS A 891 32.39 17.21 -3.11
CA LYS A 891 32.61 16.29 -4.23
C LYS A 891 31.82 16.63 -5.49
N ASP A 892 30.54 16.99 -5.31
CA ASP A 892 29.58 17.30 -6.37
C ASP A 892 28.66 18.44 -5.89
N PRO A 893 29.12 19.70 -6.00
CA PRO A 893 28.38 20.85 -5.47
C PRO A 893 27.02 21.03 -6.14
N LEU A 894 26.89 20.72 -7.43
CA LEU A 894 25.63 20.83 -8.17
C LEU A 894 24.59 19.83 -7.65
N ARG A 895 25.00 18.58 -7.39
CA ARG A 895 24.11 17.58 -6.79
C ARG A 895 23.67 17.97 -5.38
N ALA A 896 24.60 18.51 -4.57
CA ALA A 896 24.29 19.01 -3.25
C ALA A 896 23.28 20.17 -3.28
N GLU A 897 23.46 21.13 -4.21
CA GLU A 897 22.54 22.26 -4.42
C GLU A 897 21.13 21.79 -4.82
N VAL A 898 21.03 20.84 -5.76
CA VAL A 898 19.76 20.25 -6.19
C VAL A 898 19.03 19.57 -5.03
N ILE A 899 19.74 18.81 -4.19
CA ILE A 899 19.16 18.13 -3.02
C ILE A 899 18.63 19.15 -2.00
N VAL A 900 19.37 20.24 -1.74
CA VAL A 900 18.93 21.30 -0.82
C VAL A 900 17.65 21.97 -1.32
N ARG A 901 17.60 22.36 -2.61
CA ARG A 901 16.38 22.94 -3.22
C ARG A 901 15.19 22.00 -3.14
N LEU A 902 15.41 20.72 -3.49
CA LEU A 902 14.38 19.68 -3.45
C LEU A 902 13.84 19.49 -2.02
N TYR A 903 14.72 19.37 -1.03
CA TYR A 903 14.36 19.21 0.38
C TYR A 903 13.53 20.39 0.91
N ARG A 904 13.98 21.63 0.66
CA ARG A 904 13.25 22.83 1.07
C ARG A 904 11.86 22.89 0.46
N ARG A 905 11.75 22.61 -0.84
CA ARG A 905 10.48 22.69 -1.57
C ARG A 905 9.50 21.58 -1.15
N VAL A 906 9.97 20.35 -0.95
CA VAL A 906 9.16 19.25 -0.41
C VAL A 906 8.63 19.59 0.98
N ASN A 907 9.45 20.13 1.88
CA ASN A 907 9.00 20.51 3.21
C ASN A 907 8.02 21.68 3.18
N ALA A 908 8.21 22.68 2.31
CA ALA A 908 7.27 23.78 2.13
C ALA A 908 5.88 23.30 1.71
N LEU A 909 5.79 22.33 0.78
CA LEU A 909 4.49 21.79 0.34
C LEU A 909 3.80 20.92 1.40
N MET A 910 4.57 20.20 2.20
CA MET A 910 4.04 19.23 3.17
C MET A 910 3.88 19.79 4.59
N THR A 911 4.19 21.07 4.80
CA THR A 911 4.01 21.70 6.11
C THR A 911 2.51 21.86 6.40
N PRO A 912 1.99 21.37 7.54
CA PRO A 912 0.61 21.63 7.93
C PRO A 912 0.41 23.13 8.16
N THR A 913 -0.55 23.75 7.49
CA THR A 913 -0.84 25.18 7.67
C THR A 913 -1.58 25.43 9.00
N SER A 914 -1.03 26.31 9.83
CA SER A 914 -1.62 26.73 11.12
C SER A 914 -2.82 27.70 10.97
N GLN A 915 -3.17 28.08 9.75
CA GLN A 915 -4.29 28.99 9.44
C GLN A 915 -5.63 28.28 9.30
N MET A 916 -5.67 26.96 9.38
CA MET A 916 -6.93 26.22 9.46
C MET A 916 -7.26 26.08 10.95
N PRO A 917 -8.32 26.74 11.47
CA PRO A 917 -8.97 26.20 12.66
C PRO A 917 -9.32 24.74 12.37
N ASN A 918 -9.47 23.90 13.40
CA ASN A 918 -10.06 22.55 13.28
C ASN A 918 -11.52 22.63 12.76
N LEU A 919 -11.71 23.12 11.55
CA LEU A 919 -12.92 23.08 10.78
C LEU A 919 -12.82 21.77 10.02
N ASP A 920 -13.48 20.75 10.58
CA ASP A 920 -13.67 19.49 9.89
C ASP A 920 -14.37 19.80 8.56
N MET A 921 -13.60 19.81 7.48
CA MET A 921 -14.09 20.13 6.15
C MET A 921 -15.20 19.16 5.74
N SER A 922 -15.14 17.94 6.26
CA SER A 922 -16.20 16.95 6.17
C SER A 922 -17.51 17.48 6.76
N ASN A 923 -17.48 18.23 7.87
CA ASN A 923 -18.66 18.82 8.50
C ASN A 923 -19.12 20.13 7.83
N ILE A 924 -18.21 20.88 7.18
CA ILE A 924 -18.60 22.03 6.35
C ILE A 924 -19.33 21.57 5.09
N ILE A 925 -18.83 20.51 4.43
CA ILE A 925 -19.57 19.83 3.34
C ILE A 925 -20.98 19.48 3.83
N GLN A 926 -21.13 19.02 5.08
CA GLN A 926 -22.41 18.62 5.67
C GLN A 926 -23.33 19.80 5.99
N ASN A 927 -22.79 20.93 6.48
CA ASN A 927 -23.59 22.06 6.95
C ASN A 927 -24.00 23.03 5.83
N MET A 928 -23.33 23.03 4.67
CA MET A 928 -23.65 23.93 3.56
C MET A 928 -24.91 23.54 2.75
N GLN A 929 -25.43 22.31 2.88
CA GLN A 929 -26.74 21.99 2.32
C GLN A 929 -27.92 22.53 3.17
N LEU A 930 -27.65 23.16 4.32
CA LEU A 930 -28.64 23.89 5.13
C LEU A 930 -28.56 25.38 4.80
N GLY A 931 -29.37 25.82 3.84
CA GLY A 931 -29.42 27.24 3.47
C GLY A 931 -30.52 27.55 2.48
N VAL A 932 -31.77 27.44 2.94
CA VAL A 932 -32.91 28.16 2.38
C VAL A 932 -33.21 29.26 3.39
N GLU A 933 -32.79 30.50 3.10
CA GLU A 933 -33.59 31.73 3.29
C GLU A 933 -32.76 33.03 3.15
N ASP A 934 -33.30 33.87 2.28
CA ASP A 934 -33.45 35.33 2.29
C ASP A 934 -32.25 36.27 2.54
N HIS A 935 -32.07 37.19 1.59
CA HIS A 935 -31.10 38.29 1.63
C HIS A 935 -31.57 39.40 2.58
N GLY A 936 -30.84 39.65 3.67
CA GLY A 936 -31.10 40.79 4.54
C GLY A 936 -29.91 41.25 5.40
N GLN A 937 -29.31 42.37 4.99
CA GLN A 937 -28.50 43.32 5.77
C GLN A 937 -27.22 42.85 6.51
N MET A 938 -26.08 43.29 5.96
CA MET A 938 -24.83 43.52 6.68
C MET A 938 -25.07 44.43 7.90
N ASP A 939 -24.65 43.98 9.08
CA ASP A 939 -24.26 44.88 10.16
C ASP A 939 -22.83 44.56 10.62
N LEU A 940 -21.99 45.59 10.57
CA LEU A 940 -20.58 45.57 10.93
C LEU A 940 -20.47 45.98 12.39
N GLU A 941 -19.95 45.12 13.28
CA GLU A 941 -19.44 45.59 14.57
C GLU A 941 -17.93 45.32 14.73
N PRO A 942 -17.16 46.31 15.25
CA PRO A 942 -15.70 46.28 15.26
C PRO A 942 -15.13 45.59 16.50
N ALA A 943 -13.93 45.04 16.32
CA ALA A 943 -13.11 44.47 17.38
C ALA A 943 -12.71 45.51 18.45
N GLY A 944 -12.85 45.15 19.73
CA GLY A 944 -12.34 45.89 20.87
C GLY A 944 -12.03 44.97 22.06
N ALA A 945 -10.77 44.96 22.48
CA ALA A 945 -10.23 44.10 23.52
C ALA A 945 -10.51 44.61 24.96
N GLY A 946 -10.68 43.67 25.90
CA GLY A 946 -10.09 43.78 27.24
C GLY A 946 -11.01 43.96 28.47
N HIS A 947 -10.88 42.99 29.40
CA HIS A 947 -11.04 43.04 30.86
C HIS A 947 -12.46 43.04 31.51
N GLY A 948 -12.77 41.92 32.20
CA GLY A 948 -12.95 41.90 33.66
C GLY A 948 -14.34 42.07 34.30
N VAL A 949 -14.78 40.98 34.96
CA VAL A 949 -15.66 40.90 36.16
C VAL A 949 -17.18 41.01 35.98
N GLY A 950 -17.92 40.04 36.56
CA GLY A 950 -19.25 40.28 37.14
C GLY A 950 -20.33 39.26 36.78
N ASP A 951 -20.71 38.44 37.75
CA ASP A 951 -21.83 37.48 37.75
C ASP A 951 -23.16 38.24 37.96
N ASP A 952 -23.98 38.49 36.92
CA ASP A 952 -25.42 38.86 37.05
C ASP A 952 -26.27 39.01 35.74
N ASP A 953 -26.06 38.20 34.68
CA ASP A 953 -26.78 38.41 33.38
C ASP A 953 -27.75 37.30 32.93
N ALA A 954 -28.19 36.41 33.82
CA ALA A 954 -29.20 35.39 33.48
C ALA A 954 -30.65 35.93 33.43
N ALA A 955 -30.91 37.15 33.91
CA ALA A 955 -32.25 37.72 34.04
C ALA A 955 -32.69 38.63 32.88
N ASN A 956 -31.77 39.04 32.00
CA ASN A 956 -32.06 40.00 30.93
C ASN A 956 -32.48 39.33 29.60
N LEU A 957 -32.03 38.08 29.36
CA LEU A 957 -32.35 37.28 28.17
C LEU A 957 -33.84 36.87 28.10
N ASN A 958 -34.45 36.56 29.25
CA ASN A 958 -35.88 36.20 29.30
C ASN A 958 -36.82 37.38 29.04
N ARG A 959 -36.36 38.63 29.19
CA ARG A 959 -37.15 39.83 28.92
C ARG A 959 -37.10 40.30 27.46
N MET A 960 -36.10 39.87 26.69
CA MET A 960 -36.04 40.14 25.25
C MET A 960 -36.88 39.16 24.43
N LEU A 961 -36.98 37.89 24.85
CA LEU A 961 -37.82 36.88 24.17
C LEU A 961 -39.33 37.20 24.29
N ASP A 962 -39.78 37.70 25.45
CA ASP A 962 -41.20 38.04 25.67
C ASP A 962 -41.66 39.30 24.89
N ASN A 963 -40.75 40.20 24.53
CA ASN A 963 -41.09 41.40 23.76
C ASN A 963 -41.09 41.18 22.23
N ALA A 964 -40.43 40.12 21.73
CA ALA A 964 -40.50 39.73 20.32
C ALA A 964 -41.77 38.92 20.01
N ALA A 965 -42.29 38.15 20.96
CA ALA A 965 -43.52 37.37 20.83
C ALA A 965 -44.81 38.23 20.86
N ALA A 966 -44.74 39.48 21.36
CA ALA A 966 -45.90 40.37 21.48
C ALA A 966 -46.13 41.29 20.26
N ALA A 967 -45.24 41.32 19.27
CA ALA A 967 -45.34 42.20 18.10
C ALA A 967 -45.92 41.53 16.83
N ALA A 968 -46.05 40.19 16.82
CA ALA A 968 -46.56 39.44 15.66
C ALA A 968 -48.07 39.08 15.74
N ALA A 969 -48.77 39.49 16.80
CA ALA A 969 -50.14 39.06 17.10
C ALA A 969 -51.24 40.13 16.89
N ALA A 970 -51.04 41.14 16.03
CA ALA A 970 -52.06 42.17 15.79
C ALA A 970 -52.21 42.62 14.31
N GLY A 971 -53.32 42.21 13.68
CA GLY A 971 -53.91 42.80 12.46
C GLY A 971 -53.54 42.08 11.15
N LEU A 972 -54.30 41.15 10.54
CA LEU A 972 -55.71 41.18 10.10
C LEU A 972 -56.07 42.43 9.28
N ASP A 973 -56.27 42.33 7.95
CA ASP A 973 -57.60 42.07 7.35
C ASP A 973 -57.67 42.36 5.82
N SER A 974 -58.57 41.63 5.14
CA SER A 974 -59.30 41.93 3.89
C SER A 974 -58.57 41.88 2.52
N GLY A 975 -59.03 41.16 1.48
CA GLY A 975 -60.28 40.42 1.34
C GLY A 975 -60.56 39.90 -0.10
N MET A 976 -61.59 39.04 -0.15
CA MET A 976 -62.60 38.84 -1.20
C MET A 976 -62.22 38.25 -2.58
N GLY A 977 -62.84 37.11 -2.91
CA GLY A 977 -63.63 37.03 -4.17
C GLY A 977 -63.45 35.83 -5.10
N GLN A 978 -64.10 34.71 -4.78
CA GLN A 978 -64.87 33.80 -5.65
C GLN A 978 -64.33 33.32 -7.01
N GLY A 979 -64.35 31.99 -7.20
CA GLY A 979 -65.18 31.40 -8.27
C GLY A 979 -64.66 30.15 -8.99
N MET A 980 -65.33 29.02 -8.71
CA MET A 980 -65.43 27.76 -9.49
C MET A 980 -64.16 26.89 -9.60
N GLY A 981 -64.18 25.57 -9.36
CA GLY A 981 -65.28 24.62 -9.20
C GLY A 981 -64.95 23.35 -10.01
N GLY A 982 -64.97 22.18 -9.37
CA GLY A 982 -64.99 20.88 -10.05
C GLY A 982 -63.95 19.89 -9.53
N GLY A 983 -64.35 19.07 -8.54
CA GLY A 983 -63.62 17.84 -8.21
C GLY A 983 -63.99 16.70 -9.15
N LEU A 984 -63.15 15.66 -9.15
CA LEU A 984 -63.56 14.25 -9.09
C LEU A 984 -62.32 13.34 -9.02
N ASP A 985 -62.38 12.44 -8.04
CA ASP A 985 -61.65 11.19 -7.88
C ASP A 985 -61.72 10.26 -9.11
N THR A 986 -60.73 9.36 -9.22
CA THR A 986 -60.77 7.90 -9.56
C THR A 986 -59.47 7.52 -10.29
N SER A 987 -58.52 6.84 -9.62
CA SER A 987 -58.36 5.37 -9.49
C SER A 987 -57.88 4.62 -10.74
N ILE A 988 -56.83 3.82 -10.52
CA ILE A 988 -56.61 2.45 -11.04
C ILE A 988 -56.01 2.29 -12.46
N ASP A 989 -54.88 1.58 -12.46
CA ASP A 989 -54.44 0.52 -13.37
C ASP A 989 -54.95 0.53 -14.82
N ASP A 990 -54.03 0.76 -15.75
CA ASP A 990 -53.73 -0.19 -16.85
C ASP A 990 -52.80 0.48 -17.89
N VAL A 991 -51.49 0.50 -17.62
CA VAL A 991 -50.45 0.32 -18.67
C VAL A 991 -49.19 -0.33 -18.03
N LEU A 992 -49.39 -1.45 -17.34
CA LEU A 992 -48.33 -2.42 -17.11
C LEU A 992 -48.49 -3.52 -18.17
N ASN A 993 -47.66 -3.48 -19.21
CA ASN A 993 -47.12 -4.65 -19.93
C ASN A 993 -46.40 -4.22 -21.21
N ALA A 994 -45.14 -3.82 -21.06
CA ALA A 994 -44.11 -3.94 -22.10
C ALA A 994 -42.73 -4.03 -21.44
N ALA A 995 -42.61 -4.89 -20.43
CA ALA A 995 -41.35 -5.32 -19.84
C ALA A 995 -41.21 -6.82 -20.12
N ASP A 996 -40.91 -7.16 -21.37
CA ASP A 996 -40.17 -8.38 -21.72
C ASP A 996 -39.67 -8.26 -23.16
N MET A 997 -38.51 -8.85 -23.47
CA MET A 997 -37.80 -8.88 -24.75
C MET A 997 -36.70 -7.81 -24.98
N ALA A 998 -35.52 -8.04 -24.41
CA ALA A 998 -34.23 -7.84 -25.11
C ALA A 998 -33.05 -8.50 -24.35
N VAL A 999 -33.02 -9.83 -24.37
CA VAL A 999 -31.76 -10.59 -24.27
C VAL A 999 -31.13 -10.57 -25.66
N GLY A 1000 -29.93 -10.02 -25.80
CA GLY A 1000 -29.24 -9.93 -27.08
C GLY A 1000 -27.81 -9.41 -26.95
N ASN A 1001 -26.90 -10.33 -26.69
CA ASN A 1001 -25.44 -10.19 -26.78
C ASN A 1001 -25.03 -9.65 -28.18
N PRO A 1002 -24.20 -8.60 -28.31
CA PRO A 1002 -23.46 -8.38 -29.54
C PRO A 1002 -22.06 -9.01 -29.39
N GLU A 1003 -21.84 -10.05 -30.20
CA GLU A 1003 -20.57 -10.70 -30.46
C GLU A 1003 -19.49 -9.66 -30.83
N PHE A 1004 -18.40 -9.62 -30.06
CA PHE A 1004 -17.13 -9.08 -30.54
C PHE A 1004 -16.38 -10.21 -31.23
N LEU A 1005 -16.21 -10.05 -32.54
CA LEU A 1005 -15.38 -10.90 -33.38
C LEU A 1005 -13.91 -10.72 -32.98
N ASP A 1006 -13.36 -11.76 -32.34
CA ASP A 1006 -11.92 -12.01 -32.26
C ASP A 1006 -11.34 -12.16 -33.67
N LEU A 1007 -10.44 -11.26 -34.05
CA LEU A 1007 -9.54 -11.46 -35.17
C LEU A 1007 -8.14 -11.75 -34.62
N ASP A 1008 -7.81 -13.03 -34.60
CA ASP A 1008 -6.45 -13.57 -34.47
C ASP A 1008 -5.51 -12.87 -35.46
N MET A 1009 -4.48 -12.22 -34.92
CA MET A 1009 -3.32 -11.71 -35.67
C MET A 1009 -2.02 -12.19 -35.01
N GLU A 1010 -1.96 -13.48 -34.65
CA GLU A 1010 -0.68 -14.19 -34.46
C GLU A 1010 -0.22 -14.74 -35.82
N GLY A 1011 0.51 -13.91 -36.56
CA GLY A 1011 1.02 -14.30 -37.87
C GLY A 1011 1.64 -13.17 -38.66
N MET A 1012 2.49 -12.35 -38.05
CA MET A 1012 3.58 -11.60 -38.68
C MET A 1012 4.24 -10.73 -37.60
N PHE A 1013 5.46 -11.14 -37.21
CA PHE A 1013 6.61 -10.39 -36.68
C PHE A 1013 7.32 -11.13 -35.55
#